data_AF-A0A367RHL2-F1
#
_entry.id   AF-A0A367RHL2-F1
#
_cell.length_a   1.000
_cell.length_b   1.000
_cell.length_c   1.000
_cell.angle_alpha   90.00
_cell.angle_beta   90.00
_cell.angle_gamma   90.00
#
_symmetry.space_group_name_H-M   'P 1'
#
loop_
_entity.id
_entity.type
_entity.pdbx_description
1 polymer ?
#
loop_
_entity_poly.entity_id
_entity_poly.type
_entity_poly.pdbx_seq_one_letter_code
_entity_poly.pdbx_strand_id
1 'polypeptide(L)'
;MQLHIKLVLGYLLHHRAAKENVQSRLPENDFRDAVCKFLRQEGKRSTAETINFKMETLVKDGDRLVLITEANDLFGFDIRSFQEFFAAVHLVENAEDTAQRFESLKNIIYLAHWRNVALFFVGRIARSHKGEANKILRLCKEIDQTKTNHYLRPGAWFALEIASDGAFSKINPDLQYEFIEYGLKVLDTGLNTEQKEALESFIEQLSQEDKQESLHPLLEEKLRSLPDSCSETVLELYGQHFGAKKPFQDKINALLQTQRETTVITALCLAMSYKSEPSWMVERLQDYWDYYKKIFSERGFSSSEIKMWLSSLEYTEAVLRNWSIYEDQANELAEIFSLGVYYNSSSSEQELIGEFLKPKTLSEQLILLLRCSRLLIELSMKINKRRNILIYGEEQDISQHAIAIRMMRIGLEPSDCMPKEVIDNIEELLQCHNLIPRLEVSLWSLLWFFKEPHLDHISVFMERLKLIYRTSSLSKKWWRSFALRENWPLLNLAVDKQLVEEQDSVNRLLPFLEAKKQIAIFKEIEEAILKYKQQSDDRQHLQKLIIAIHTQMRLDELLPELLPLANQIGISVEDLAEAYIYSPISFSTLKCESDELYKILTIAEEAIKQHKRLSRILMNLIELEWSSDPMFLRKTQEILELILTTWSQSLDDTITNLCWVYFLKILSYYTPIQRIILLVFNTLPLKELLLNKRELYLSGISNNFLLKSTDVLESFLSHEDENVRIGSVFLLYLIFRSSMKSYKFSKKAKIQEAINLCFNADAGWSLINSDSNKHSLLGILYLTLSDYPIENINYRQMLLAALQQTQIIEKEEAWVKMLREIQMPVDKHETWHNLLEEILKKPWNYSNLVLSAAMERYQETSNNADAL
;
A
#
# COMPACT_ATOMS: atom_id res chain seq x y z
N MET A 1 -21.64 35.13 39.52
CA MET A 1 -22.16 33.88 40.12
C MET A 1 -22.43 32.80 39.06
N GLN A 2 -23.42 32.91 38.18
CA GLN A 2 -23.74 31.85 37.19
C GLN A 2 -22.56 31.47 36.27
N LEU A 3 -21.77 32.44 35.80
CA LEU A 3 -20.57 32.16 35.00
C LEU A 3 -19.52 31.35 35.79
N HIS A 4 -19.26 31.71 37.06
CA HIS A 4 -18.24 31.03 37.87
C HIS A 4 -18.62 29.58 38.17
N ILE A 5 -19.91 29.29 38.33
CA ILE A 5 -20.41 27.91 38.48
C ILE A 5 -20.12 27.10 37.22
N LYS A 6 -20.34 27.66 36.02
CA LYS A 6 -20.01 27.01 34.75
C LYS A 6 -18.51 26.72 34.62
N LEU A 7 -17.65 27.65 35.07
CA LEU A 7 -16.19 27.46 35.09
C LEU A 7 -15.79 26.25 35.94
N VAL A 8 -16.25 26.22 37.18
CA VAL A 8 -15.95 25.13 38.13
C VAL A 8 -16.47 23.80 37.62
N LEU A 9 -17.70 23.76 37.14
CA LEU A 9 -18.30 22.54 36.59
C LEU A 9 -17.59 22.07 35.32
N GLY A 10 -17.21 23.00 34.42
CA GLY A 10 -16.44 22.68 33.21
C GLY A 10 -15.13 21.98 33.55
N TYR A 11 -14.36 22.54 34.50
CA TYR A 11 -13.13 21.95 34.98
C TYR A 11 -13.35 20.58 35.67
N LEU A 12 -14.30 20.49 36.61
CA LEU A 12 -14.55 19.23 37.34
C LEU A 12 -15.01 18.10 36.42
N LEU A 13 -15.93 18.37 35.50
CA LEU A 13 -16.44 17.39 34.55
C LEU A 13 -15.32 16.92 33.61
N HIS A 14 -14.48 17.84 33.14
CA HIS A 14 -13.37 17.49 32.26
C HIS A 14 -12.28 16.70 32.99
N HIS A 15 -11.94 17.11 34.20
CA HIS A 15 -11.00 16.40 35.07
C HIS A 15 -11.49 15.00 35.44
N ARG A 16 -12.79 14.83 35.66
CA ARG A 16 -13.38 13.51 35.93
C ARG A 16 -13.35 12.63 34.67
N ALA A 17 -13.72 13.17 33.52
CA ALA A 17 -13.67 12.46 32.25
C ALA A 17 -12.25 11.98 31.92
N ALA A 18 -11.23 12.80 32.21
CA ALA A 18 -9.83 12.46 32.10
C ALA A 18 -9.41 11.26 32.96
N LYS A 19 -9.91 11.15 34.19
CA LYS A 19 -9.51 10.12 35.14
C LYS A 19 -10.25 8.80 35.00
N GLU A 20 -11.56 8.88 34.77
CA GLU A 20 -12.44 7.71 34.87
C GLU A 20 -12.81 7.16 33.49
N ASN A 21 -12.47 7.86 32.40
CA ASN A 21 -12.88 7.51 31.03
C ASN A 21 -14.41 7.32 30.88
N VAL A 22 -15.18 8.02 31.74
CA VAL A 22 -16.66 7.99 31.82
C VAL A 22 -17.24 9.14 30.99
N GLN A 23 -18.52 9.01 30.61
CA GLN A 23 -19.33 10.12 30.11
C GLN A 23 -19.10 11.37 30.99
N SER A 24 -18.79 12.52 30.38
CA SER A 24 -18.45 13.79 31.07
C SER A 24 -19.68 14.41 31.77
N ARG A 25 -20.25 13.68 32.71
CA ARG A 25 -21.48 14.00 33.43
C ARG A 25 -21.37 13.55 34.90
N LEU A 26 -22.13 14.20 35.77
CA LEU A 26 -22.20 13.91 37.20
C LEU A 26 -23.58 13.37 37.56
N PRO A 27 -23.68 12.35 38.43
CA PRO A 27 -24.92 12.06 39.13
C PRO A 27 -25.46 13.32 39.81
N GLU A 28 -26.79 13.45 39.88
CA GLU A 28 -27.45 14.61 40.49
C GLU A 28 -26.88 14.98 41.87
N ASN A 29 -26.64 13.98 42.74
CA ASN A 29 -26.06 14.20 44.07
C ASN A 29 -24.66 14.82 43.99
N ASP A 30 -23.78 14.29 43.13
CA ASP A 30 -22.42 14.81 42.94
C ASP A 30 -22.44 16.23 42.36
N PHE A 31 -23.38 16.49 41.44
CA PHE A 31 -23.59 17.82 40.87
C PHE A 31 -24.04 18.82 41.94
N ARG A 32 -25.07 18.47 42.72
CA ARG A 32 -25.58 19.29 43.83
C ARG A 32 -24.49 19.56 44.86
N ASP A 33 -23.70 18.56 45.20
CA ASP A 33 -22.57 18.69 46.12
C ASP A 33 -21.48 19.61 45.59
N ALA A 34 -21.11 19.50 44.31
CA ALA A 34 -20.14 20.38 43.68
C ALA A 34 -20.60 21.85 43.68
N VAL A 35 -21.86 22.10 43.32
CA VAL A 35 -22.47 23.45 43.32
C VAL A 35 -22.56 24.00 44.74
N CYS A 36 -23.03 23.21 45.72
CA CYS A 36 -23.11 23.61 47.12
C CYS A 36 -21.73 23.93 47.70
N LYS A 37 -20.71 23.11 47.40
CA LYS A 37 -19.33 23.34 47.83
C LYS A 37 -18.80 24.68 47.30
N PHE A 38 -19.04 24.96 46.02
CA PHE A 38 -18.68 26.24 45.41
C PHE A 38 -19.40 27.43 46.07
N LEU A 39 -20.73 27.35 46.23
CA LEU A 39 -21.53 28.41 46.84
C LEU A 39 -21.11 28.70 48.30
N ARG A 40 -20.68 27.68 49.06
CA ARG A 40 -20.12 27.85 50.41
C ARG A 40 -18.79 28.60 50.41
N GLN A 41 -17.94 28.34 49.42
CA GLN A 41 -16.63 28.99 49.30
C GLN A 41 -16.75 30.48 48.93
N GLU A 42 -17.62 30.81 47.98
CA GLU A 42 -17.93 32.19 47.59
C GLU A 42 -18.69 32.95 48.69
N GLY A 43 -19.67 32.29 49.31
CA GLY A 43 -20.58 32.87 50.27
C GLY A 43 -20.21 32.60 51.72
N LYS A 44 -19.06 33.11 52.21
CA LYS A 44 -18.57 32.88 53.60
C LYS A 44 -19.59 33.21 54.72
N ARG A 45 -20.64 33.99 54.43
CA ARG A 45 -21.72 34.36 55.36
C ARG A 45 -23.11 33.85 54.95
N SER A 46 -23.22 33.07 53.87
CA SER A 46 -24.52 32.54 53.42
C SER A 46 -24.98 31.42 54.33
N THR A 47 -26.24 31.45 54.78
CA THR A 47 -26.84 30.35 55.55
C THR A 47 -27.01 29.11 54.67
N ALA A 48 -27.08 27.93 55.29
CA ALA A 48 -27.33 26.67 54.56
C ALA A 48 -28.63 26.73 53.74
N GLU A 49 -29.67 27.36 54.27
CA GLU A 49 -30.95 27.59 53.58
C GLU A 49 -30.79 28.44 52.32
N THR A 50 -29.98 29.50 52.37
CA THR A 50 -29.71 30.37 51.20
C THR A 50 -28.94 29.62 50.12
N ILE A 51 -27.99 28.77 50.51
CA ILE A 51 -27.18 27.97 49.58
C ILE A 51 -28.05 26.90 48.92
N ASN A 52 -28.87 26.18 49.70
CA ASN A 52 -29.80 25.20 49.17
C ASN A 52 -30.82 25.85 48.23
N PHE A 53 -31.40 26.99 48.60
CA PHE A 53 -32.33 27.73 47.73
C PHE A 53 -31.68 28.12 46.39
N LYS A 54 -30.44 28.64 46.42
CA LYS A 54 -29.69 28.96 45.20
C LYS A 54 -29.37 27.72 44.36
N MET A 55 -29.02 26.61 45.00
CA MET A 55 -28.75 25.34 44.32
C MET A 55 -30.03 24.80 43.65
N GLU A 56 -31.16 24.74 44.38
CA GLU A 56 -32.45 24.33 43.81
C GLU A 56 -32.88 25.23 42.66
N THR A 57 -32.63 26.53 42.76
CA THR A 57 -32.88 27.48 41.67
C THR A 57 -32.01 27.17 40.45
N LEU A 58 -30.73 26.82 40.64
CA LEU A 58 -29.83 26.47 39.53
C LEU A 58 -30.17 25.13 38.88
N VAL A 59 -30.60 24.13 39.65
CA VAL A 59 -31.08 22.84 39.13
C VAL A 59 -32.37 23.04 38.36
N LYS A 60 -33.33 23.79 38.93
CA LYS A 60 -34.64 24.07 38.33
C LYS A 60 -34.57 25.00 37.11
N ASP A 61 -33.63 25.95 37.11
CA ASP A 61 -33.32 26.81 35.96
C ASP A 61 -32.25 26.19 35.04
N GLY A 62 -31.94 24.89 35.17
CA GLY A 62 -30.94 24.18 34.36
C GLY A 62 -31.13 24.40 32.86
N ASP A 63 -32.38 24.39 32.39
CA ASP A 63 -32.78 24.71 31.01
C ASP A 63 -32.35 26.13 30.54
N ARG A 64 -32.13 27.06 31.47
CA ARG A 64 -31.73 28.46 31.21
C ARG A 64 -30.27 28.76 31.51
N LEU A 65 -29.52 27.80 32.05
CA LEU A 65 -28.06 27.84 32.07
C LEU A 65 -27.45 27.49 30.69
N VAL A 66 -28.27 27.42 29.63
CA VAL A 66 -27.95 27.34 28.18
C VAL A 66 -27.09 26.16 27.74
N LEU A 67 -26.40 25.44 28.64
CA LEU A 67 -25.39 24.44 28.22
C LEU A 67 -25.23 23.24 29.15
N ILE A 68 -25.79 23.28 30.37
CA ILE A 68 -25.74 22.13 31.29
C ILE A 68 -27.11 21.47 31.25
N THR A 69 -27.16 20.23 30.80
CA THR A 69 -28.41 19.45 30.70
C THR A 69 -28.36 18.23 31.58
N GLU A 70 -29.55 17.81 31.95
CA GLU A 70 -29.82 16.53 32.55
C GLU A 70 -30.20 15.55 31.45
N ALA A 71 -29.52 14.39 31.38
CA ALA A 71 -30.07 13.24 30.68
C ALA A 71 -29.72 11.95 31.43
N ASN A 72 -30.72 11.09 31.63
CA ASN A 72 -30.61 9.85 32.41
C ASN A 72 -30.06 10.09 33.84
N ASP A 73 -30.60 11.08 34.55
CA ASP A 73 -30.18 11.47 35.92
C ASP A 73 -28.71 11.92 36.04
N LEU A 74 -28.09 12.26 34.90
CA LEU A 74 -26.71 12.76 34.81
C LEU A 74 -26.68 14.17 34.26
N PHE A 75 -25.98 15.05 34.97
CA PHE A 75 -25.80 16.48 34.66
C PHE A 75 -24.44 16.73 34.01
N GLY A 76 -24.42 17.37 32.85
CA GLY A 76 -23.17 17.73 32.18
C GLY A 76 -23.38 18.73 31.05
N PHE A 77 -22.30 19.08 30.35
CA PHE A 77 -22.42 19.97 29.20
C PHE A 77 -23.00 19.23 27.99
N ASP A 78 -23.91 19.87 27.27
CA ASP A 78 -24.45 19.33 26.00
C ASP A 78 -23.37 19.20 24.93
N ILE A 79 -22.50 20.20 24.85
CA ILE A 79 -21.46 20.28 23.83
C ILE A 79 -20.09 20.30 24.54
N ARG A 80 -19.26 19.33 24.19
CA ARG A 80 -17.93 19.13 24.78
C ARG A 80 -17.01 20.36 24.69
N SER A 81 -17.04 21.10 23.58
CA SER A 81 -16.20 22.29 23.41
C SER A 81 -16.52 23.40 24.42
N PHE A 82 -17.76 23.51 24.91
CA PHE A 82 -18.08 24.45 25.99
C PHE A 82 -17.52 24.01 27.34
N GLN A 83 -17.58 22.71 27.65
CA GLN A 83 -16.94 22.18 28.84
C GLN A 83 -15.44 22.47 28.83
N GLU A 84 -14.79 22.20 27.70
CA GLU A 84 -13.35 22.46 27.50
C GLU A 84 -13.01 23.95 27.61
N PHE A 85 -13.83 24.81 27.01
CA PHE A 85 -13.69 26.27 27.13
C PHE A 85 -13.83 26.73 28.59
N PHE A 86 -14.85 26.28 29.31
CA PHE A 86 -15.05 26.69 30.70
C PHE A 86 -13.98 26.11 31.63
N ALA A 87 -13.48 24.90 31.37
CA ALA A 87 -12.32 24.36 32.07
C ALA A 87 -11.07 25.23 31.86
N ALA A 88 -10.82 25.68 30.63
CA ALA A 88 -9.68 26.53 30.30
C ALA A 88 -9.76 27.88 31.02
N VAL A 89 -10.93 28.54 30.95
CA VAL A 89 -11.15 29.82 31.63
C VAL A 89 -11.04 29.64 33.15
N HIS A 90 -11.52 28.52 33.71
CA HIS A 90 -11.36 28.21 35.13
C HIS A 90 -9.87 28.16 35.53
N LEU A 91 -9.04 27.48 34.75
CA LEU A 91 -7.60 27.35 35.01
C LEU A 91 -6.86 28.69 34.89
N VAL A 92 -7.28 29.57 33.97
CA VAL A 92 -6.65 30.90 33.80
C VAL A 92 -7.06 31.86 34.91
N GLU A 93 -8.36 31.99 35.17
CA GLU A 93 -8.92 33.05 36.03
C GLU A 93 -8.79 32.76 37.52
N ASN A 94 -8.69 31.48 37.93
CA ASN A 94 -8.53 31.11 39.34
C ASN A 94 -7.07 30.94 39.78
N ALA A 95 -6.11 31.14 38.89
CA ALA A 95 -4.70 31.13 39.25
C ALA A 95 -4.32 32.44 39.96
N GLU A 96 -3.62 32.33 41.09
CA GLU A 96 -3.20 33.44 41.95
C GLU A 96 -2.23 34.39 41.25
N ASP A 97 -1.32 33.83 40.44
CA ASP A 97 -0.30 34.58 39.73
C ASP A 97 0.02 33.98 38.36
N THR A 98 0.97 34.59 37.65
CA THR A 98 1.43 34.08 36.36
C THR A 98 2.11 32.71 36.51
N ALA A 99 2.86 32.45 37.58
CA ALA A 99 3.58 31.18 37.72
C ALA A 99 2.61 29.99 37.80
N GLN A 100 1.55 30.11 38.60
CA GLN A 100 0.52 29.09 38.72
C GLN A 100 -0.25 28.85 37.41
N ARG A 101 -0.50 29.90 36.61
CA ARG A 101 -1.12 29.76 35.28
C ARG A 101 -0.27 28.88 34.36
N PHE A 102 1.03 29.18 34.26
CA PHE A 102 1.91 28.46 33.35
C PHE A 102 2.25 27.05 33.84
N GLU A 103 2.27 26.83 35.15
CA GLU A 103 2.36 25.47 35.71
C GLU A 103 1.10 24.65 35.37
N SER A 104 -0.09 25.26 35.48
CA SER A 104 -1.34 24.60 35.07
C SER A 104 -1.35 24.25 33.59
N LEU A 105 -0.92 25.19 32.73
CA LEU A 105 -0.81 24.96 31.30
C LEU A 105 0.19 23.83 30.98
N LYS A 106 1.37 23.85 31.62
CA LYS A 106 2.39 22.81 31.49
C LYS A 106 1.84 21.42 31.81
N ASN A 107 1.04 21.31 32.86
CA ASN A 107 0.44 20.04 33.29
C ASN A 107 -0.60 19.47 32.32
N ILE A 108 -1.21 20.31 31.48
CA ILE A 108 -2.26 19.85 30.55
C ILE A 108 -1.78 19.72 29.10
N ILE A 109 -0.68 20.36 28.69
CA ILE A 109 -0.20 20.34 27.30
C ILE A 109 0.09 18.93 26.78
N TYR A 110 0.61 18.05 27.64
CA TYR A 110 0.99 16.68 27.28
C TYR A 110 -0.21 15.72 27.18
N LEU A 111 -1.37 16.12 27.68
CA LEU A 111 -2.52 15.25 27.80
C LEU A 111 -3.41 15.43 26.58
N ALA A 112 -3.44 14.44 25.68
CA ALA A 112 -4.25 14.47 24.47
C ALA A 112 -5.73 14.84 24.73
N HIS A 113 -6.28 14.40 25.86
CA HIS A 113 -7.66 14.70 26.24
C HIS A 113 -7.88 16.15 26.71
N TRP A 114 -6.86 16.86 27.18
CA TRP A 114 -6.90 18.28 27.54
C TRP A 114 -6.48 19.21 26.40
N ARG A 115 -6.19 18.68 25.20
CA ARG A 115 -5.58 19.47 24.11
C ARG A 115 -6.37 20.73 23.75
N ASN A 116 -7.68 20.60 23.57
CA ASN A 116 -8.57 21.73 23.32
C ASN A 116 -8.66 22.71 24.50
N VAL A 117 -8.58 22.21 25.74
CA VAL A 117 -8.54 23.07 26.94
C VAL A 117 -7.28 23.92 26.91
N ALA A 118 -6.13 23.36 26.53
CA ALA A 118 -4.87 24.09 26.40
C ALA A 118 -4.96 25.18 25.32
N LEU A 119 -5.61 24.90 24.17
CA LEU A 119 -5.82 25.91 23.13
C LEU A 119 -6.75 27.05 23.60
N PHE A 120 -7.88 26.73 24.23
CA PHE A 120 -8.75 27.75 24.83
C PHE A 120 -8.04 28.54 25.94
N PHE A 121 -7.15 27.90 26.70
CA PHE A 121 -6.34 28.54 27.72
C PHE A 121 -5.43 29.60 27.08
N VAL A 122 -4.71 29.23 26.01
CA VAL A 122 -3.86 30.14 25.24
C VAL A 122 -4.68 31.30 24.66
N GLY A 123 -5.81 31.01 24.02
CA GLY A 123 -6.71 32.05 23.48
C GLY A 123 -7.30 32.96 24.57
N ARG A 124 -7.40 32.50 25.81
CA ARG A 124 -7.80 33.33 26.96
C ARG A 124 -6.65 34.23 27.43
N ILE A 125 -5.43 33.71 27.54
CA ILE A 125 -4.22 34.50 27.85
C ILE A 125 -4.01 35.59 26.79
N ALA A 126 -4.11 35.23 25.50
CA ALA A 126 -3.94 36.17 24.39
C ALA A 126 -4.91 37.36 24.46
N ARG A 127 -6.14 37.16 24.95
CA ARG A 127 -7.16 38.21 25.04
C ARG A 127 -7.10 38.99 26.35
N SER A 128 -6.99 38.31 27.49
CA SER A 128 -7.13 38.91 28.82
C SER A 128 -5.79 39.26 29.47
N HIS A 129 -4.70 38.59 29.09
CA HIS A 129 -3.38 38.71 29.72
C HIS A 129 -2.29 38.92 28.65
N LYS A 130 -2.49 39.87 27.73
CA LYS A 130 -1.62 40.11 26.55
C LYS A 130 -0.13 40.16 26.87
N GLY A 131 0.27 40.76 28.00
CA GLY A 131 1.68 40.85 28.43
C GLY A 131 2.31 39.51 28.82
N GLU A 132 1.52 38.46 28.99
CA GLU A 132 1.97 37.10 29.31
C GLU A 132 2.08 36.20 28.07
N ALA A 133 1.56 36.62 26.90
CA ALA A 133 1.48 35.78 25.70
C ALA A 133 2.85 35.21 25.28
N ASN A 134 3.91 36.02 25.30
CA ASN A 134 5.27 35.57 24.95
C ASN A 134 5.83 34.48 25.89
N LYS A 135 5.28 34.34 27.12
CA LYS A 135 5.67 33.27 28.04
C LYS A 135 5.16 31.90 27.57
N ILE A 136 4.12 31.84 26.74
CA ILE A 136 3.61 30.58 26.17
C ILE A 136 4.66 29.96 25.24
N LEU A 137 5.27 30.78 24.38
CA LEU A 137 6.35 30.30 23.52
C LEU A 137 7.58 29.85 24.32
N ARG A 138 7.90 30.53 25.43
CA ARG A 138 8.97 30.10 26.34
C ARG A 138 8.65 28.75 26.98
N LEU A 139 7.41 28.54 27.43
CA LEU A 139 6.98 27.25 27.94
C LEU A 139 7.10 26.15 26.88
N CYS A 140 6.71 26.41 25.62
CA CYS A 140 6.91 25.46 24.53
C CYS A 140 8.39 25.08 24.37
N LYS A 141 9.30 26.07 24.46
CA LYS A 141 10.75 25.85 24.44
C LYS A 141 11.26 25.03 25.62
N GLU A 142 10.76 25.29 26.82
CA GLU A 142 11.13 24.55 28.04
C GLU A 142 10.66 23.09 27.98
N ILE A 143 9.47 22.85 27.42
CA ILE A 143 8.89 21.52 27.21
C ILE A 143 9.79 20.66 26.30
N ASP A 144 10.32 21.24 25.22
CA ASP A 144 11.19 20.52 24.28
C ASP A 144 12.63 20.34 24.78
N GLN A 145 13.00 21.00 25.89
CA GLN A 145 14.32 20.88 26.51
C GLN A 145 14.40 19.75 27.54
N THR A 146 13.29 19.13 27.92
CA THR A 146 13.32 17.95 28.79
C THR A 146 13.88 16.74 28.02
N LYS A 147 14.69 15.90 28.68
CA LYS A 147 15.44 14.82 28.02
C LYS A 147 14.57 13.92 27.15
N THR A 148 13.41 13.50 27.66
CA THR A 148 12.47 12.59 26.98
C THR A 148 11.76 13.20 25.77
N ASN A 149 11.74 14.53 25.66
CA ASN A 149 10.95 15.27 24.66
C ASN A 149 11.80 15.91 23.56
N HIS A 150 13.12 15.79 23.64
CA HIS A 150 14.03 16.56 22.80
C HIS A 150 13.79 16.36 21.30
N TYR A 151 13.44 15.14 20.89
CA TYR A 151 13.18 14.80 19.49
C TYR A 151 11.68 14.74 19.15
N LEU A 152 10.80 14.41 20.10
CA LEU A 152 9.35 14.45 19.87
C LEU A 152 8.84 15.89 19.70
N ARG A 153 9.50 16.85 20.34
CA ARG A 153 9.20 18.28 20.31
C ARG A 153 7.72 18.63 20.55
N PRO A 154 7.08 18.12 21.62
CA PRO A 154 5.67 18.37 21.91
C PRO A 154 5.33 19.86 22.08
N GLY A 155 6.29 20.67 22.52
CA GLY A 155 6.17 22.13 22.58
C GLY A 155 6.12 22.78 21.19
N ALA A 156 6.96 22.35 20.25
CA ALA A 156 6.90 22.82 18.86
C ALA A 156 5.59 22.41 18.17
N TRP A 157 5.11 21.18 18.39
CA TRP A 157 3.78 20.76 17.92
C TRP A 157 2.66 21.62 18.50
N PHE A 158 2.71 21.94 19.79
CA PHE A 158 1.75 22.87 20.39
C PHE A 158 1.86 24.29 19.85
N ALA A 159 3.07 24.74 19.51
CA ALA A 159 3.25 26.03 18.86
C ALA A 159 2.57 26.08 17.48
N LEU A 160 2.67 24.99 16.69
CA LEU A 160 1.96 24.87 15.41
C LEU A 160 0.45 24.89 15.59
N GLU A 161 -0.09 24.17 16.58
CA GLU A 161 -1.53 24.16 16.85
C GLU A 161 -2.07 25.54 17.28
N ILE A 162 -1.31 26.26 18.10
CA ILE A 162 -1.66 27.63 18.49
C ILE A 162 -1.67 28.55 17.26
N ALA A 163 -0.67 28.40 16.38
CA ALA A 163 -0.59 29.17 15.15
C ALA A 163 -1.74 28.81 14.19
N SER A 164 -2.08 27.53 14.04
CA SER A 164 -3.15 27.06 13.16
C SER A 164 -4.55 27.47 13.66
N ASP A 165 -4.77 27.56 14.97
CA ASP A 165 -5.97 28.16 15.57
C ASP A 165 -6.08 29.69 15.31
N GLY A 166 -4.98 30.32 14.87
CA GLY A 166 -4.92 31.75 14.60
C GLY A 166 -5.05 32.60 15.87
N ALA A 167 -4.62 32.05 17.02
CA ALA A 167 -4.77 32.68 18.33
C ALA A 167 -4.10 34.06 18.38
N PHE A 168 -3.03 34.26 17.59
CA PHE A 168 -2.27 35.51 17.54
C PHE A 168 -2.34 36.24 16.19
N SER A 169 -2.82 35.62 15.10
CA SER A 169 -2.76 36.20 13.74
C SER A 169 -3.31 37.64 13.65
N LYS A 170 -4.38 37.97 14.38
CA LYS A 170 -4.98 39.33 14.39
C LYS A 170 -4.54 40.21 15.56
N ILE A 171 -3.97 39.62 16.62
CA ILE A 171 -3.69 40.31 17.88
C ILE A 171 -2.21 40.74 17.92
N ASN A 172 -1.32 39.87 17.47
CA ASN A 172 0.12 40.07 17.49
C ASN A 172 0.78 39.24 16.35
N PRO A 173 0.85 39.78 15.12
CA PRO A 173 1.44 39.09 13.97
C PRO A 173 2.90 38.66 14.18
N ASP A 174 3.70 39.46 14.87
CA ASP A 174 5.10 39.11 15.18
C ASP A 174 5.16 37.85 16.05
N LEU A 175 4.30 37.76 17.06
CA LEU A 175 4.23 36.56 17.90
C LEU A 175 3.68 35.37 17.10
N GLN A 176 2.68 35.57 16.24
CA GLN A 176 2.20 34.53 15.32
C GLN A 176 3.34 33.96 14.46
N TYR A 177 4.18 34.84 13.89
CA TYR A 177 5.38 34.45 13.16
C TYR A 177 6.34 33.63 14.04
N GLU A 178 6.64 34.07 15.26
CA GLU A 178 7.51 33.34 16.18
C GLU A 178 6.96 31.94 16.55
N PHE A 179 5.63 31.78 16.64
CA PHE A 179 4.99 30.48 16.86
C PHE A 179 5.12 29.57 15.64
N ILE A 180 4.93 30.08 14.43
CA ILE A 180 5.14 29.31 13.18
C ILE A 180 6.63 28.94 13.06
N GLU A 181 7.55 29.88 13.24
CA GLU A 181 9.00 29.68 13.19
C GLU A 181 9.44 28.58 14.17
N TYR A 182 9.00 28.69 15.42
CA TYR A 182 9.34 27.70 16.44
C TYR A 182 8.68 26.35 16.16
N GLY A 183 7.42 26.36 15.73
CA GLY A 183 6.66 25.18 15.38
C GLY A 183 7.31 24.38 14.25
N LEU A 184 7.80 25.05 13.21
CA LEU A 184 8.53 24.43 12.10
C LEU A 184 9.86 23.80 12.50
N LYS A 185 10.32 23.94 13.76
CA LYS A 185 11.46 23.16 14.23
C LYS A 185 11.19 21.66 14.38
N VAL A 186 9.94 21.20 14.24
CA VAL A 186 9.63 19.76 14.09
C VAL A 186 10.29 19.17 12.83
N LEU A 187 10.57 20.00 11.82
CA LEU A 187 11.27 19.61 10.59
C LEU A 187 12.78 19.42 10.77
N ASP A 188 13.36 19.85 11.89
CA ASP A 188 14.79 19.69 12.17
C ASP A 188 15.15 18.22 12.49
N THR A 189 14.13 17.37 12.65
CA THR A 189 14.22 15.94 12.90
C THR A 189 13.48 15.17 11.82
N GLY A 190 13.71 13.86 11.70
CA GLY A 190 12.86 13.03 10.86
C GLY A 190 11.43 12.97 11.39
N LEU A 191 10.46 12.93 10.49
CA LEU A 191 9.03 12.80 10.83
C LEU A 191 8.52 11.43 10.40
N ASN A 192 7.67 10.82 11.23
CA ASN A 192 6.89 9.65 10.83
C ASN A 192 5.68 10.08 9.98
N THR A 193 4.97 9.11 9.39
CA THR A 193 3.82 9.38 8.51
C THR A 193 2.71 10.16 9.22
N GLU A 194 2.34 9.76 10.45
CA GLU A 194 1.28 10.44 11.23
C GLU A 194 1.64 11.90 11.54
N GLN A 195 2.92 12.15 11.86
CA GLN A 195 3.43 13.49 12.09
C GLN A 195 3.44 14.33 10.81
N LYS A 196 3.81 13.75 9.65
CA LYS A 196 3.71 14.46 8.37
C LYS A 196 2.26 14.89 8.10
N GLU A 197 1.30 13.98 8.24
CA GLU A 197 -0.14 14.26 8.06
C GLU A 197 -0.65 15.33 9.04
N ALA A 198 -0.22 15.27 10.31
CA ALA A 198 -0.57 16.27 11.31
C ALA A 198 0.00 17.66 10.95
N LEU A 199 1.27 17.72 10.52
CA LEU A 199 1.91 18.95 10.07
C LEU A 199 1.18 19.55 8.87
N GLU A 200 0.88 18.75 7.84
CA GLU A 200 0.11 19.18 6.68
C GLU A 200 -1.25 19.77 7.08
N SER A 201 -1.98 19.11 7.99
CA SER A 201 -3.26 19.59 8.51
C SER A 201 -3.14 20.95 9.23
N PHE A 202 -2.11 21.12 10.08
CA PHE A 202 -1.89 22.41 10.76
C PHE A 202 -1.53 23.53 9.79
N ILE A 203 -0.68 23.23 8.81
CA ILE A 203 -0.31 24.20 7.78
C ILE A 203 -1.52 24.56 6.91
N GLU A 204 -2.38 23.60 6.57
CA GLU A 204 -3.59 23.84 5.78
C GLU A 204 -4.56 24.78 6.52
N GLN A 205 -4.66 24.69 7.84
CA GLN A 205 -5.50 25.54 8.68
C GLN A 205 -5.00 26.99 8.81
N LEU A 206 -3.71 27.27 8.55
CA LEU A 206 -3.18 28.64 8.58
C LEU A 206 -3.94 29.56 7.61
N SER A 207 -4.11 30.82 8.02
CA SER A 207 -4.68 31.86 7.17
C SER A 207 -3.84 32.08 5.90
N GLN A 208 -4.44 32.61 4.84
CA GLN A 208 -3.69 32.88 3.61
C GLN A 208 -2.62 33.94 3.83
N GLU A 209 -2.90 34.92 4.69
CA GLU A 209 -1.94 35.93 5.13
C GLU A 209 -0.75 35.28 5.85
N ASP A 210 -1.00 34.41 6.84
CA ASP A 210 0.07 33.70 7.56
C ASP A 210 0.89 32.81 6.63
N LYS A 211 0.24 32.16 5.65
CA LYS A 211 0.94 31.35 4.63
C LYS A 211 1.89 32.21 3.79
N GLN A 212 1.44 33.36 3.30
CA GLN A 212 2.26 34.21 2.43
C GLN A 212 3.33 34.99 3.19
N GLU A 213 3.00 35.58 4.34
CA GLU A 213 3.87 36.51 5.06
C GLU A 213 4.81 35.80 6.03
N SER A 214 4.38 34.69 6.64
CA SER A 214 5.17 33.98 7.66
C SER A 214 5.72 32.65 7.16
N LEU A 215 4.85 31.75 6.68
CA LEU A 215 5.27 30.39 6.32
C LEU A 215 6.21 30.38 5.11
N HIS A 216 5.90 31.14 4.05
CA HIS A 216 6.71 31.18 2.83
C HIS A 216 8.21 31.49 3.09
N PRO A 217 8.59 32.61 3.74
CA PRO A 217 10.00 32.89 4.01
C PRO A 217 10.65 31.87 4.94
N LEU A 218 9.92 31.33 5.92
CA LEU A 218 10.43 30.31 6.83
C LEU A 218 10.73 29.00 6.10
N LEU A 219 9.85 28.54 5.19
CA LEU A 219 10.12 27.35 4.39
C LEU A 219 11.28 27.58 3.41
N GLU A 220 11.44 28.78 2.82
CA GLU A 220 12.62 29.09 2.01
C GLU A 220 13.92 28.97 2.82
N GLU A 221 13.95 29.49 4.06
CA GLU A 221 15.10 29.35 4.94
C GLU A 221 15.35 27.88 5.30
N LYS A 222 14.31 27.11 5.59
CA LYS A 222 14.41 25.67 5.87
C LYS A 222 14.95 24.88 4.67
N LEU A 223 14.53 25.18 3.45
CA LEU A 223 15.08 24.55 2.24
C LEU A 223 16.59 24.78 2.10
N ARG A 224 17.08 25.96 2.51
CA ARG A 224 18.52 26.31 2.46
C ARG A 224 19.33 25.72 3.61
N SER A 225 18.74 25.59 4.80
CA SER A 225 19.45 25.25 6.04
C SER A 225 19.35 23.78 6.46
N LEU A 226 18.27 23.08 6.07
CA LEU A 226 18.07 21.70 6.50
C LEU A 226 18.98 20.71 5.76
N PRO A 227 19.43 19.65 6.46
CA PRO A 227 20.05 18.51 5.82
C PRO A 227 19.15 17.90 4.74
N ASP A 228 19.76 17.32 3.71
CA ASP A 228 19.02 16.73 2.59
C ASP A 228 18.02 15.66 3.05
N SER A 229 18.35 14.89 4.09
CA SER A 229 17.49 13.88 4.70
C SER A 229 16.23 14.41 5.37
N CYS A 230 16.18 15.69 5.73
CA CYS A 230 15.00 16.35 6.30
C CYS A 230 14.28 17.24 5.28
N SER A 231 14.83 17.38 4.06
CA SER A 231 14.33 18.35 3.09
C SER A 231 13.09 17.92 2.33
N GLU A 232 12.80 16.61 2.26
CA GLU A 232 11.66 16.04 1.54
C GLU A 232 10.34 16.65 2.03
N THR A 233 10.05 16.60 3.34
CA THR A 233 8.80 17.15 3.88
C THR A 233 8.69 18.67 3.64
N VAL A 234 9.81 19.39 3.68
CA VAL A 234 9.81 20.84 3.43
C VAL A 234 9.54 21.15 1.96
N LEU A 235 10.10 20.36 1.05
CA LEU A 235 9.78 20.42 -0.37
C LEU A 235 8.32 20.08 -0.62
N GLU A 236 7.76 19.07 0.05
CA GLU A 236 6.34 18.70 -0.04
C GLU A 236 5.43 19.86 0.36
N LEU A 237 5.64 20.43 1.55
CA LEU A 237 4.89 21.59 2.05
C LEU A 237 5.05 22.81 1.15
N TYR A 238 6.28 23.12 0.72
CA TYR A 238 6.54 24.27 -0.15
C TYR A 238 5.87 24.09 -1.51
N GLY A 239 6.02 22.92 -2.13
CA GLY A 239 5.42 22.59 -3.42
C GLY A 239 3.90 22.64 -3.39
N GLN A 240 3.28 22.13 -2.32
CA GLN A 240 1.83 22.12 -2.15
C GLN A 240 1.25 23.53 -2.04
N HIS A 241 1.89 24.44 -1.29
CA HIS A 241 1.34 25.76 -1.00
C HIS A 241 1.84 26.88 -1.92
N PHE A 242 3.04 26.73 -2.48
CA PHE A 242 3.71 27.79 -3.25
C PHE A 242 4.15 27.34 -4.65
N GLY A 243 3.96 26.06 -4.98
CA GLY A 243 4.37 25.47 -6.26
C GLY A 243 5.88 25.33 -6.38
N ALA A 244 6.32 24.87 -7.55
CA ALA A 244 7.73 24.66 -7.87
C ALA A 244 8.46 25.95 -8.29
N LYS A 245 8.47 26.96 -7.40
CA LYS A 245 9.22 28.22 -7.60
C LYS A 245 10.74 28.00 -7.48
N LYS A 246 11.52 29.05 -7.75
CA LYS A 246 12.99 29.00 -7.75
C LYS A 246 13.62 28.38 -6.48
N PRO A 247 13.23 28.73 -5.23
CA PRO A 247 13.82 28.10 -4.04
C PRO A 247 13.62 26.58 -3.99
N PHE A 248 12.45 26.11 -4.42
CA PHE A 248 12.14 24.69 -4.56
C PHE A 248 13.04 24.05 -5.63
N GLN A 249 13.11 24.63 -6.84
CA GLN A 249 13.95 24.13 -7.92
C GLN A 249 15.45 24.12 -7.57
N ASP A 250 15.94 25.15 -6.88
CA ASP A 250 17.33 25.25 -6.40
C ASP A 250 17.66 24.10 -5.44
N LYS A 251 16.75 23.79 -4.50
CA LYS A 251 16.93 22.65 -3.58
C LYS A 251 16.82 21.31 -4.32
N ILE A 252 15.88 21.14 -5.26
CA ILE A 252 15.84 19.95 -6.12
C ILE A 252 17.17 19.75 -6.86
N ASN A 253 17.73 20.81 -7.46
CA ASN A 253 19.02 20.74 -8.14
C ASN A 253 20.15 20.33 -7.19
N ALA A 254 20.18 20.84 -5.95
CA ALA A 254 21.15 20.43 -4.95
C ALA A 254 21.02 18.92 -4.61
N LEU A 255 19.79 18.42 -4.47
CA LEU A 255 19.53 17.00 -4.23
C LEU A 255 19.95 16.11 -5.41
N LEU A 256 19.69 16.54 -6.64
CA LEU A 256 20.12 15.84 -7.85
C LEU A 256 21.65 15.74 -7.95
N GLN A 257 22.38 16.76 -7.47
CA GLN A 257 23.84 16.78 -7.46
C GLN A 257 24.47 15.83 -6.44
N THR A 258 23.71 15.29 -5.47
CA THR A 258 24.25 14.33 -4.49
C THR A 258 24.66 12.99 -5.12
N GLN A 259 24.16 12.68 -6.32
CA GLN A 259 24.37 11.41 -7.03
C GLN A 259 23.94 10.15 -6.25
N ARG A 260 23.25 10.32 -5.12
CA ARG A 260 22.63 9.22 -4.37
C ARG A 260 21.32 8.85 -5.06
N GLU A 261 21.22 7.60 -5.49
CA GLU A 261 20.12 7.17 -6.35
C GLU A 261 18.74 7.43 -5.71
N THR A 262 18.53 7.18 -4.41
CA THR A 262 17.25 7.45 -3.72
C THR A 262 16.93 8.93 -3.75
N THR A 263 17.91 9.75 -3.38
CA THR A 263 17.77 11.21 -3.30
C THR A 263 17.45 11.81 -4.68
N VAL A 264 18.13 11.35 -5.74
CA VAL A 264 17.87 11.78 -7.12
C VAL A 264 16.45 11.41 -7.54
N ILE A 265 16.04 10.16 -7.31
CA ILE A 265 14.70 9.68 -7.66
C ILE A 265 13.63 10.48 -6.92
N THR A 266 13.74 10.61 -5.60
CA THR A 266 12.80 11.38 -4.77
C THR A 266 12.72 12.84 -5.24
N ALA A 267 13.85 13.46 -5.59
CA ALA A 267 13.87 14.84 -6.08
C ALA A 267 13.15 14.98 -7.43
N LEU A 268 13.41 14.09 -8.40
CA LEU A 268 12.68 14.07 -9.68
C LEU A 268 11.18 13.83 -9.47
N CYS A 269 10.84 12.95 -8.53
CA CYS A 269 9.47 12.70 -8.14
C CYS A 269 8.83 13.99 -7.60
N LEU A 270 9.36 14.60 -6.55
CA LEU A 270 8.79 15.83 -5.97
C LEU A 270 8.61 16.93 -7.04
N ALA A 271 9.59 17.12 -7.91
CA ALA A 271 9.51 18.07 -9.01
C ALA A 271 8.33 17.82 -9.96
N MET A 272 8.05 16.55 -10.28
CA MET A 272 6.91 16.13 -11.10
C MET A 272 5.58 16.30 -10.34
N SER A 273 5.51 15.85 -9.09
CA SER A 273 4.29 15.94 -8.25
C SER A 273 3.77 17.37 -8.13
N TYR A 274 4.69 18.33 -7.95
CA TYR A 274 4.36 19.74 -7.76
C TYR A 274 4.45 20.57 -9.05
N LYS A 275 4.36 19.89 -10.20
CA LYS A 275 4.20 20.48 -11.53
C LYS A 275 5.22 21.59 -11.82
N SER A 276 6.50 21.25 -11.71
CA SER A 276 7.61 22.12 -12.13
C SER A 276 7.45 22.61 -13.57
N GLU A 277 8.20 23.62 -14.00
CA GLU A 277 8.06 24.09 -15.39
C GLU A 277 8.43 22.93 -16.36
N PRO A 278 7.58 22.61 -17.36
CA PRO A 278 7.78 21.43 -18.20
C PRO A 278 9.15 21.36 -18.90
N SER A 279 9.65 22.47 -19.45
CA SER A 279 10.95 22.47 -20.15
C SER A 279 12.11 22.23 -19.18
N TRP A 280 12.06 22.83 -17.99
CA TRP A 280 13.00 22.59 -16.91
C TRP A 280 12.97 21.13 -16.44
N MET A 281 11.78 20.55 -16.28
CA MET A 281 11.64 19.15 -15.88
C MET A 281 12.22 18.20 -16.93
N VAL A 282 12.00 18.47 -18.22
CA VAL A 282 12.59 17.69 -19.32
C VAL A 282 14.12 17.71 -19.25
N GLU A 283 14.73 18.87 -19.05
CA GLU A 283 16.19 19.00 -18.91
C GLU A 283 16.71 18.11 -17.79
N ARG A 284 16.06 18.14 -16.61
CA ARG A 284 16.46 17.30 -15.47
C ARG A 284 16.24 15.80 -15.72
N LEU A 285 15.12 15.42 -16.36
CA LEU A 285 14.88 14.02 -16.73
C LEU A 285 15.91 13.49 -17.72
N GLN A 286 16.38 14.33 -18.65
CA GLN A 286 17.43 13.97 -19.60
C GLN A 286 18.78 13.79 -18.90
N ASP A 287 19.16 14.73 -18.05
CA ASP A 287 20.44 14.69 -17.31
C ASP A 287 20.52 13.50 -16.34
N TYR A 288 19.39 13.10 -15.76
CA TYR A 288 19.32 12.05 -14.73
C TYR A 288 18.52 10.81 -15.18
N TRP A 289 18.37 10.60 -16.49
CA TRP A 289 17.57 9.50 -17.05
C TRP A 289 18.06 8.13 -16.56
N ASP A 290 19.37 7.93 -16.45
CA ASP A 290 19.95 6.65 -16.01
C ASP A 290 19.62 6.30 -14.56
N TYR A 291 19.43 7.29 -13.68
CA TYR A 291 18.94 7.05 -12.33
C TYR A 291 17.45 6.76 -12.34
N TYR A 292 16.70 7.51 -13.15
CA TYR A 292 15.26 7.35 -13.25
C TYR A 292 14.88 5.98 -13.84
N LYS A 293 15.58 5.50 -14.87
CA LYS A 293 15.27 4.22 -15.54
C LYS A 293 15.43 3.00 -14.63
N LYS A 294 16.37 3.06 -13.67
CA LYS A 294 16.61 1.97 -12.69
C LYS A 294 15.40 1.67 -11.83
N ILE A 295 14.56 2.67 -11.55
CA ILE A 295 13.27 2.49 -10.84
C ILE A 295 12.45 1.38 -11.52
N PHE A 296 12.48 1.34 -12.85
CA PHE A 296 11.62 0.47 -13.65
C PHE A 296 12.26 -0.88 -13.92
N SER A 297 13.58 -0.93 -14.13
CA SER A 297 14.26 -2.18 -14.43
C SER A 297 14.48 -3.07 -13.22
N GLU A 298 14.63 -2.51 -12.01
CA GLU A 298 15.11 -3.28 -10.85
C GLU A 298 14.06 -3.48 -9.73
N ARG A 299 13.19 -2.50 -9.47
CA ARG A 299 12.46 -2.46 -8.19
C ARG A 299 11.10 -3.12 -8.14
N GLY A 300 10.58 -3.62 -9.26
CA GLY A 300 9.20 -4.11 -9.30
C GLY A 300 8.23 -3.02 -8.84
N PHE A 301 8.00 -2.05 -9.73
CA PHE A 301 7.05 -0.95 -9.65
C PHE A 301 6.37 -0.74 -8.28
N SER A 302 6.86 0.24 -7.53
CA SER A 302 6.07 0.84 -6.47
C SER A 302 4.95 1.68 -7.11
N SER A 303 3.75 1.67 -6.52
CA SER A 303 2.58 2.31 -7.13
C SER A 303 2.68 3.83 -7.07
N SER A 304 3.47 4.40 -6.16
CA SER A 304 3.58 5.85 -5.99
C SER A 304 4.33 6.52 -7.15
N GLU A 305 5.43 5.97 -7.66
CA GLU A 305 6.23 6.59 -8.72
C GLU A 305 5.50 6.57 -10.06
N ILE A 306 4.80 5.47 -10.39
CA ILE A 306 4.00 5.44 -11.61
C ILE A 306 2.79 6.36 -11.50
N LYS A 307 2.18 6.45 -10.30
CA LYS A 307 1.06 7.37 -10.06
C LYS A 307 1.41 8.81 -10.42
N MET A 308 2.67 9.20 -10.44
CA MET A 308 3.10 10.57 -10.74
C MET A 308 2.90 10.96 -12.20
N TRP A 309 3.25 10.06 -13.12
CA TRP A 309 2.96 10.24 -14.55
C TRP A 309 1.46 10.22 -14.85
N LEU A 310 0.66 9.70 -13.92
CA LEU A 310 -0.78 9.51 -14.09
C LEU A 310 -1.63 10.43 -13.20
N SER A 311 -1.04 11.18 -12.27
CA SER A 311 -1.76 12.03 -11.31
C SER A 311 -2.26 13.32 -11.98
N SER A 312 -1.52 13.82 -12.97
CA SER A 312 -1.92 14.98 -13.78
C SER A 312 -1.59 14.74 -15.25
N LEU A 313 -2.54 14.14 -15.98
CA LEU A 313 -2.39 13.86 -17.41
C LEU A 313 -1.99 15.12 -18.21
N GLU A 314 -2.64 16.25 -17.95
CA GLU A 314 -2.32 17.53 -18.61
C GLU A 314 -0.85 17.95 -18.44
N TYR A 315 -0.33 17.83 -17.22
CA TYR A 315 1.05 18.19 -16.92
C TYR A 315 2.03 17.21 -17.58
N THR A 316 1.75 15.90 -17.50
CA THR A 316 2.53 14.88 -18.20
C THR A 316 2.55 15.10 -19.71
N GLU A 317 1.40 15.44 -20.32
CA GLU A 317 1.35 15.80 -21.74
C GLU A 317 2.21 17.04 -22.03
N ALA A 318 2.18 18.05 -21.16
CA ALA A 318 3.02 19.24 -21.33
C ALA A 318 4.51 18.91 -21.25
N VAL A 319 4.95 18.06 -20.31
CA VAL A 319 6.33 17.57 -20.22
C VAL A 319 6.72 16.82 -21.50
N LEU A 320 5.89 15.86 -21.95
CA LEU A 320 6.17 15.09 -23.16
C LEU A 320 6.25 15.99 -24.41
N ARG A 321 5.37 16.99 -24.56
CA ARG A 321 5.41 17.93 -25.69
C ARG A 321 6.71 18.74 -25.75
N ASN A 322 7.32 19.02 -24.60
CA ASN A 322 8.60 19.72 -24.52
C ASN A 322 9.81 18.79 -24.68
N TRP A 323 9.60 17.48 -24.65
CA TRP A 323 10.68 16.50 -24.69
C TRP A 323 10.93 15.99 -26.10
N SER A 324 12.15 16.21 -26.61
CA SER A 324 12.66 15.53 -27.80
C SER A 324 13.16 14.12 -27.42
N ILE A 325 12.24 13.16 -27.32
CA ILE A 325 12.50 11.81 -26.81
C ILE A 325 13.15 10.93 -27.88
N TYR A 326 14.19 10.17 -27.50
CA TYR A 326 14.80 9.15 -28.35
C TYR A 326 14.00 7.83 -28.33
N GLU A 327 14.16 6.99 -29.35
CA GLU A 327 13.39 5.74 -29.49
C GLU A 327 13.51 4.81 -28.27
N ASP A 328 14.71 4.62 -27.73
CA ASP A 328 14.93 3.80 -26.53
C ASP A 328 14.18 4.34 -25.31
N GLN A 329 14.27 5.65 -25.06
CA GLN A 329 13.55 6.32 -23.99
C GLN A 329 12.04 6.25 -24.18
N ALA A 330 11.56 6.35 -25.43
CA ALA A 330 10.15 6.22 -25.73
C ALA A 330 9.64 4.81 -25.45
N ASN A 331 10.41 3.78 -25.80
CA ASN A 331 10.08 2.40 -25.49
C ASN A 331 10.04 2.15 -23.98
N GLU A 332 11.01 2.69 -23.22
CA GLU A 332 11.04 2.63 -21.75
C GLU A 332 9.84 3.35 -21.11
N LEU A 333 9.53 4.59 -21.53
CA LEU A 333 8.34 5.34 -21.08
C LEU A 333 7.04 4.62 -21.41
N ALA A 334 6.95 4.06 -22.61
CA ALA A 334 5.80 3.27 -23.01
C ALA A 334 5.61 2.05 -22.10
N GLU A 335 6.69 1.42 -21.63
CA GLU A 335 6.60 0.33 -20.65
C GLU A 335 6.02 0.80 -19.31
N ILE A 336 6.45 1.96 -18.84
CA ILE A 336 6.00 2.54 -17.57
C ILE A 336 4.50 2.85 -17.63
N PHE A 337 4.05 3.53 -18.69
CA PHE A 337 2.64 3.89 -18.87
C PHE A 337 1.75 2.66 -18.96
N SER A 338 2.25 1.62 -19.63
CA SER A 338 1.60 0.32 -19.74
C SER A 338 1.39 -0.39 -18.39
N LEU A 339 2.24 -0.14 -17.40
CA LEU A 339 2.15 -0.77 -16.07
C LEU A 339 1.31 0.04 -15.08
N GLY A 340 1.29 1.36 -15.23
CA GLY A 340 0.48 2.26 -14.42
C GLY A 340 -1.03 2.03 -14.51
N VAL A 341 -1.44 1.33 -15.57
CA VAL A 341 -2.81 0.86 -15.85
C VAL A 341 -3.47 0.18 -14.65
N TYR A 342 -2.70 -0.47 -13.77
CA TYR A 342 -3.27 -1.23 -12.65
C TYR A 342 -3.58 -0.42 -11.38
N TYR A 343 -3.10 0.82 -11.26
CA TYR A 343 -3.00 1.47 -9.94
C TYR A 343 -3.86 2.73 -9.73
N ASN A 344 -4.60 3.20 -10.74
CA ASN A 344 -5.46 4.39 -10.63
C ASN A 344 -6.92 4.07 -10.92
N SER A 345 -7.73 3.91 -9.87
CA SER A 345 -9.18 3.66 -9.96
C SER A 345 -10.05 4.86 -9.55
N SER A 346 -9.45 6.00 -9.22
CA SER A 346 -10.14 7.10 -8.52
C SER A 346 -10.44 8.36 -9.34
N SER A 347 -10.18 8.40 -10.65
CA SER A 347 -10.44 9.64 -11.41
C SER A 347 -11.92 9.82 -11.75
N SER A 348 -12.43 11.01 -11.49
CA SER A 348 -13.73 11.54 -11.92
C SER A 348 -13.98 11.32 -13.43
N GLU A 349 -15.25 11.12 -13.81
CA GLU A 349 -15.80 10.96 -15.17
C GLU A 349 -15.60 12.20 -16.09
N GLN A 350 -14.38 12.74 -16.16
CA GLN A 350 -14.06 13.80 -17.13
C GLN A 350 -14.12 13.25 -18.55
N GLU A 351 -14.45 14.13 -19.51
CA GLU A 351 -14.56 13.83 -20.95
C GLU A 351 -13.27 13.18 -21.50
N LEU A 352 -13.24 11.85 -21.54
CA LEU A 352 -12.09 11.08 -22.03
C LEU A 352 -11.88 11.17 -23.54
N ILE A 353 -12.84 11.73 -24.27
CA ILE A 353 -12.86 11.70 -25.71
C ILE A 353 -12.26 13.02 -26.24
N GLY A 354 -10.96 13.19 -26.01
CA GLY A 354 -10.16 14.15 -26.76
C GLY A 354 -9.92 13.65 -28.19
N GLU A 355 -9.65 14.57 -29.13
CA GLU A 355 -9.30 14.22 -30.50
C GLU A 355 -8.06 13.29 -30.55
N PHE A 356 -8.20 12.15 -31.25
CA PHE A 356 -7.11 11.22 -31.57
C PHE A 356 -6.33 11.75 -32.77
N LEU A 357 -5.54 12.82 -32.55
CA LEU A 357 -4.75 13.42 -33.61
C LEU A 357 -3.61 12.49 -34.05
N LYS A 358 -3.34 12.46 -35.36
CA LYS A 358 -2.25 11.68 -35.95
C LYS A 358 -0.89 12.17 -35.41
N PRO A 359 -0.14 11.33 -34.67
CA PRO A 359 1.11 11.74 -34.06
C PRO A 359 2.22 11.84 -35.10
N LYS A 360 2.99 12.93 -35.04
CA LYS A 360 4.15 13.23 -35.88
C LYS A 360 5.47 12.97 -35.16
N THR A 361 5.48 12.96 -33.83
CA THR A 361 6.69 12.73 -33.01
C THR A 361 6.49 11.55 -32.04
N LEU A 362 7.60 10.97 -31.53
CA LEU A 362 7.55 9.92 -30.50
C LEU A 362 6.84 10.40 -29.23
N SER A 363 7.02 11.67 -28.86
CA SER A 363 6.36 12.26 -27.70
C SER A 363 4.84 12.37 -27.89
N GLU A 364 4.37 12.73 -29.09
CA GLU A 364 2.95 12.71 -29.42
C GLU A 364 2.38 11.28 -29.41
N GLN A 365 3.16 10.28 -29.83
CA GLN A 365 2.77 8.87 -29.72
C GLN A 365 2.66 8.42 -28.25
N LEU A 366 3.57 8.84 -27.37
CA LEU A 366 3.50 8.56 -25.94
C LEU A 366 2.29 9.20 -25.25
N ILE A 367 1.96 10.44 -25.64
CA ILE A 367 0.73 11.12 -25.20
C ILE A 367 -0.50 10.31 -25.62
N LEU A 368 -0.53 9.88 -26.88
CA LEU A 368 -1.63 9.06 -27.39
C LEU A 368 -1.72 7.71 -26.65
N LEU A 369 -0.58 7.09 -26.34
CA LEU A 369 -0.52 5.85 -25.55
C LEU A 369 -1.08 6.04 -24.14
N LEU A 370 -0.74 7.14 -23.46
CA LEU A 370 -1.30 7.48 -22.16
C LEU A 370 -2.82 7.59 -22.18
N ARG A 371 -3.37 8.31 -23.18
CA ARG A 371 -4.81 8.44 -23.38
C ARG A 371 -5.47 7.09 -23.65
N CYS A 372 -4.89 6.29 -24.55
CA CYS A 372 -5.39 4.95 -24.87
C CYS A 372 -5.39 4.05 -23.63
N SER A 373 -4.28 4.06 -22.88
CA SER A 373 -4.11 3.26 -21.67
C SER A 373 -5.16 3.62 -20.64
N ARG A 374 -5.38 4.92 -20.36
CA ARG A 374 -6.42 5.38 -19.44
C ARG A 374 -7.82 4.90 -19.85
N LEU A 375 -8.18 5.07 -21.13
CA LEU A 375 -9.47 4.62 -21.65
C LEU A 375 -9.66 3.10 -21.49
N LEU A 376 -8.62 2.31 -21.79
CA LEU A 376 -8.65 0.86 -21.61
C LEU A 376 -8.84 0.44 -20.14
N ILE A 377 -8.23 1.14 -19.17
CA ILE A 377 -8.44 0.88 -17.74
C ILE A 377 -9.90 1.11 -17.37
N GLU A 378 -10.46 2.25 -17.77
CA GLU A 378 -11.82 2.59 -17.39
C GLU A 378 -12.85 1.61 -17.99
N LEU A 379 -12.63 1.19 -19.24
CA LEU A 379 -13.43 0.15 -19.87
C LEU A 379 -13.31 -1.18 -19.12
N SER A 380 -12.10 -1.59 -18.73
CA SER A 380 -11.87 -2.85 -18.01
C SER A 380 -12.47 -2.81 -16.59
N MET A 381 -12.35 -1.69 -15.88
CA MET A 381 -12.97 -1.49 -14.57
C MET A 381 -14.51 -1.53 -14.64
N LYS A 382 -15.11 -0.89 -15.65
CA LYS A 382 -16.57 -0.96 -15.88
C LYS A 382 -17.05 -2.40 -16.14
N ILE A 383 -16.25 -3.22 -16.84
CA ILE A 383 -16.53 -4.65 -17.04
C ILE A 383 -16.42 -5.41 -15.72
N ASN A 384 -15.31 -5.24 -15.00
CA ASN A 384 -15.04 -5.97 -13.76
C ASN A 384 -16.07 -5.65 -12.66
N LYS A 385 -16.50 -4.39 -12.53
CA LYS A 385 -17.55 -4.01 -11.56
C LYS A 385 -18.86 -4.73 -11.85
N ARG A 386 -19.28 -4.83 -13.12
CA ARG A 386 -20.49 -5.58 -13.52
C ARG A 386 -20.33 -7.08 -13.29
N ARG A 387 -19.13 -7.61 -13.53
CA ARG A 387 -18.80 -9.02 -13.30
C ARG A 387 -18.94 -9.42 -11.82
N ASN A 388 -18.38 -8.63 -10.91
CA ASN A 388 -18.44 -8.93 -9.48
C ASN A 388 -19.88 -8.94 -8.95
N ILE A 389 -20.75 -8.07 -9.47
CA ILE A 389 -22.18 -8.07 -9.12
C ILE A 389 -22.85 -9.40 -9.51
N LEU A 390 -22.46 -9.99 -10.64
CA LEU A 390 -23.02 -11.26 -11.12
C LEU A 390 -22.44 -12.47 -10.38
N ILE A 391 -21.15 -12.45 -10.00
CA ILE A 391 -20.51 -13.54 -9.23
C ILE A 391 -21.10 -13.67 -7.82
N TYR A 392 -21.38 -12.55 -7.17
CA TYR A 392 -21.74 -12.51 -5.74
C TYR A 392 -23.23 -12.23 -5.47
N GLY A 393 -24.07 -12.07 -6.50
CA GLY A 393 -25.52 -12.03 -6.34
C GLY A 393 -26.05 -13.41 -5.92
N GLU A 394 -26.78 -13.49 -4.81
CA GLU A 394 -27.10 -14.73 -4.07
C GLU A 394 -28.01 -15.76 -4.78
N GLU A 395 -28.30 -15.65 -6.08
CA GLU A 395 -29.10 -16.67 -6.79
C GLU A 395 -28.46 -17.15 -8.10
N GLN A 396 -27.79 -18.30 -7.98
CA GLN A 396 -27.59 -19.39 -8.94
C GLN A 396 -27.93 -19.13 -10.42
N ASP A 397 -26.93 -18.78 -11.24
CA ASP A 397 -26.68 -19.49 -12.51
C ASP A 397 -25.25 -19.28 -13.04
N ILE A 398 -24.46 -20.36 -13.07
CA ILE A 398 -23.07 -20.35 -13.58
C ILE A 398 -23.06 -20.08 -15.11
N SER A 399 -24.18 -20.31 -15.81
CA SER A 399 -24.35 -20.09 -17.25
C SER A 399 -24.22 -18.63 -17.67
N GLN A 400 -24.54 -17.66 -16.80
CA GLN A 400 -24.65 -16.25 -17.21
C GLN A 400 -23.31 -15.46 -17.23
N HIS A 401 -22.17 -16.10 -16.99
CA HIS A 401 -21.05 -15.36 -16.40
C HIS A 401 -20.13 -14.53 -17.31
N ALA A 402 -19.87 -14.95 -18.55
CA ALA A 402 -18.97 -14.22 -19.45
C ALA A 402 -19.72 -13.58 -20.60
N ILE A 403 -20.71 -14.29 -21.16
CA ILE A 403 -21.51 -13.80 -22.28
C ILE A 403 -22.81 -13.13 -21.84
N ALA A 404 -23.40 -13.31 -20.65
CA ALA A 404 -24.52 -12.43 -20.27
C ALA A 404 -24.06 -10.98 -20.05
N ILE A 405 -22.82 -10.77 -19.54
CA ILE A 405 -22.17 -9.44 -19.51
C ILE A 405 -22.01 -8.88 -20.93
N ARG A 406 -21.68 -9.75 -21.90
CA ARG A 406 -21.55 -9.39 -23.32
C ARG A 406 -22.88 -9.24 -24.04
N MET A 407 -23.92 -10.01 -23.71
CA MET A 407 -25.27 -9.95 -24.30
C MET A 407 -26.05 -8.75 -23.75
N MET A 408 -25.86 -8.40 -22.47
CA MET A 408 -26.28 -7.11 -21.93
C MET A 408 -25.56 -5.93 -22.61
N ARG A 409 -24.35 -6.16 -23.15
CA ARG A 409 -23.65 -5.20 -24.01
C ARG A 409 -24.11 -5.23 -25.45
N ILE A 410 -24.45 -6.36 -26.06
CA ILE A 410 -24.97 -6.40 -27.44
C ILE A 410 -26.37 -5.77 -27.52
N GLY A 411 -27.11 -5.73 -26.41
CA GLY A 411 -28.34 -4.94 -26.28
C GLY A 411 -28.12 -3.42 -26.09
N LEU A 412 -26.89 -2.97 -25.83
CA LEU A 412 -26.47 -1.57 -25.94
C LEU A 412 -25.75 -1.46 -27.28
N GLU A 413 -26.24 -0.68 -28.25
CA GLU A 413 -25.52 -0.64 -29.52
C GLU A 413 -24.08 -0.15 -29.27
N PRO A 414 -23.03 -0.75 -29.87
CA PRO A 414 -21.65 -0.27 -29.74
C PRO A 414 -21.51 1.23 -30.01
N SER A 415 -22.41 1.78 -30.85
CA SER A 415 -22.57 3.20 -31.14
C SER A 415 -22.97 4.08 -29.94
N ASP A 416 -23.58 3.51 -28.90
CA ASP A 416 -23.98 4.25 -27.71
C ASP A 416 -22.79 4.50 -26.76
N CYS A 417 -21.71 3.74 -26.91
CA CYS A 417 -20.56 3.79 -26.00
C CYS A 417 -19.39 4.64 -26.50
N MET A 418 -19.23 4.82 -27.81
CA MET A 418 -18.21 5.70 -28.41
C MET A 418 -18.66 6.33 -29.73
N PRO A 419 -18.36 7.62 -29.97
CA PRO A 419 -18.59 8.26 -31.26
C PRO A 419 -17.87 7.51 -32.39
N LYS A 420 -18.53 7.35 -33.54
CA LYS A 420 -17.97 6.72 -34.75
C LYS A 420 -16.64 7.35 -35.16
N GLU A 421 -16.52 8.66 -35.00
CA GLU A 421 -15.30 9.43 -35.28
C GLU A 421 -14.07 8.90 -34.53
N VAL A 422 -14.23 8.43 -33.30
CA VAL A 422 -13.13 7.84 -32.52
C VAL A 422 -12.68 6.52 -33.13
N ILE A 423 -13.61 5.68 -33.57
CA ILE A 423 -13.31 4.40 -34.23
C ILE A 423 -12.59 4.67 -35.55
N ASP A 424 -13.11 5.58 -36.37
CA ASP A 424 -12.52 5.95 -37.66
C ASP A 424 -11.09 6.50 -37.46
N ASN A 425 -10.86 7.32 -36.42
CA ASN A 425 -9.52 7.82 -36.06
C ASN A 425 -8.57 6.69 -35.63
N ILE A 426 -9.03 5.73 -34.81
CA ILE A 426 -8.21 4.58 -34.41
C ILE A 426 -7.81 3.75 -35.65
N GLU A 427 -8.74 3.53 -36.57
CA GLU A 427 -8.46 2.79 -37.81
C GLU A 427 -7.45 3.54 -38.70
N GLU A 428 -7.59 4.86 -38.84
CA GLU A 428 -6.61 5.69 -39.56
C GLU A 428 -5.21 5.61 -38.91
N LEU A 429 -5.15 5.69 -37.57
CA LEU A 429 -3.90 5.59 -36.82
C LEU A 429 -3.22 4.22 -37.03
N LEU A 430 -3.99 3.13 -37.02
CA LEU A 430 -3.45 1.78 -37.24
C LEU A 430 -2.84 1.58 -38.64
N GLN A 431 -3.19 2.41 -39.63
CA GLN A 431 -2.52 2.43 -40.94
C GLN A 431 -1.12 3.07 -40.89
N CYS A 432 -0.73 3.73 -39.80
CA CYS A 432 0.60 4.33 -39.67
C CYS A 432 1.67 3.27 -39.42
N HIS A 433 2.75 3.25 -40.20
CA HIS A 433 3.78 2.20 -40.12
C HIS A 433 4.82 2.40 -39.01
N ASN A 434 4.88 3.58 -38.40
CA ASN A 434 5.94 4.01 -37.49
C ASN A 434 5.42 4.24 -36.05
N LEU A 435 4.40 3.48 -35.64
CA LEU A 435 3.91 3.54 -34.27
C LEU A 435 4.85 2.78 -33.33
N ILE A 436 5.06 3.32 -32.13
CA ILE A 436 5.68 2.60 -31.01
C ILE A 436 4.85 1.33 -30.78
N PRO A 437 5.48 0.15 -30.66
CA PRO A 437 4.75 -1.12 -30.60
C PRO A 437 3.64 -1.16 -29.53
N ARG A 438 3.89 -0.59 -28.34
CA ARG A 438 2.90 -0.50 -27.26
C ARG A 438 1.71 0.40 -27.62
N LEU A 439 1.92 1.51 -28.35
CA LEU A 439 0.80 2.32 -28.83
C LEU A 439 -0.04 1.54 -29.84
N GLU A 440 0.59 0.90 -30.82
CA GLU A 440 -0.13 0.13 -31.85
C GLU A 440 -1.04 -0.93 -31.23
N VAL A 441 -0.53 -1.65 -30.24
CA VAL A 441 -1.33 -2.65 -29.54
C VAL A 441 -2.45 -2.04 -28.70
N SER A 442 -2.22 -0.91 -28.02
CA SER A 442 -3.29 -0.24 -27.27
C SER A 442 -4.42 0.19 -28.21
N LEU A 443 -4.07 0.68 -29.40
CA LEU A 443 -5.04 1.02 -30.45
C LEU A 443 -5.81 -0.22 -30.94
N TRP A 444 -5.12 -1.34 -31.20
CA TRP A 444 -5.79 -2.60 -31.53
C TRP A 444 -6.72 -3.08 -30.42
N SER A 445 -6.27 -2.99 -29.16
CA SER A 445 -7.08 -3.37 -28.01
C SER A 445 -8.35 -2.53 -27.94
N LEU A 446 -8.24 -1.20 -28.09
CA LEU A 446 -9.38 -0.29 -28.16
C LEU A 446 -10.29 -0.61 -29.34
N LEU A 447 -9.73 -0.85 -30.52
CA LEU A 447 -10.52 -1.25 -31.70
C LEU A 447 -11.34 -2.50 -31.37
N TRP A 448 -10.74 -3.51 -30.75
CA TRP A 448 -11.45 -4.74 -30.36
C TRP A 448 -12.44 -4.57 -29.21
N PHE A 449 -12.34 -3.48 -28.43
CA PHE A 449 -13.39 -3.12 -27.48
C PHE A 449 -14.64 -2.56 -28.17
N PHE A 450 -14.48 -1.84 -29.28
CA PHE A 450 -15.57 -1.08 -29.92
C PHE A 450 -16.07 -1.69 -31.23
N LYS A 451 -15.24 -2.47 -31.92
CA LYS A 451 -15.50 -3.06 -33.23
C LYS A 451 -15.36 -4.57 -33.17
N GLU A 452 -16.29 -5.25 -33.82
CA GLU A 452 -16.25 -6.70 -33.94
C GLU A 452 -15.06 -7.16 -34.80
N PRO A 453 -14.35 -8.25 -34.42
CA PRO A 453 -13.31 -8.85 -35.24
C PRO A 453 -13.87 -9.37 -36.55
N HIS A 454 -13.33 -8.82 -37.65
CA HIS A 454 -13.54 -9.24 -39.03
C HIS A 454 -12.23 -9.80 -39.59
N LEU A 455 -12.32 -10.78 -40.51
CA LEU A 455 -11.15 -11.52 -41.00
C LEU A 455 -10.06 -10.58 -41.55
N ASP A 456 -10.43 -9.56 -42.32
CA ASP A 456 -9.47 -8.60 -42.90
C ASP A 456 -8.64 -7.89 -41.83
N HIS A 457 -9.28 -7.40 -40.76
CA HIS A 457 -8.59 -6.73 -39.65
C HIS A 457 -7.76 -7.72 -38.82
N ILE A 458 -8.26 -8.95 -38.62
CA ILE A 458 -7.54 -9.99 -37.89
C ILE A 458 -6.25 -10.36 -38.61
N SER A 459 -6.29 -10.54 -39.94
CA SER A 459 -5.10 -10.86 -40.73
C SER A 459 -4.06 -9.75 -40.64
N VAL A 460 -4.47 -8.48 -40.77
CA VAL A 460 -3.56 -7.32 -40.60
C VAL A 460 -2.99 -7.30 -39.18
N PHE A 461 -3.84 -7.46 -38.17
CA PHE A 461 -3.44 -7.51 -36.77
C PHE A 461 -2.38 -8.59 -36.49
N MET A 462 -2.60 -9.83 -36.95
CA MET A 462 -1.68 -10.94 -36.70
C MET A 462 -0.31 -10.75 -37.38
N GLU A 463 -0.29 -10.20 -38.60
CA GLU A 463 0.97 -9.87 -39.28
C GLU A 463 1.73 -8.74 -38.57
N ARG A 464 1.02 -7.70 -38.11
CA ARG A 464 1.62 -6.59 -37.36
C ARG A 464 2.14 -7.04 -36.00
N LEU A 465 1.38 -7.89 -35.32
CA LEU A 465 1.77 -8.51 -34.07
C LEU A 465 3.07 -9.33 -34.20
N LYS A 466 3.17 -10.12 -35.28
CA LYS A 466 4.37 -10.89 -35.60
C LYS A 466 5.59 -9.99 -35.83
N LEU A 467 5.40 -8.84 -36.48
CA LEU A 467 6.45 -7.84 -36.65
C LEU A 467 6.85 -7.24 -35.29
N ILE A 468 5.88 -6.80 -34.49
CA ILE A 468 6.08 -6.21 -33.16
C ILE A 468 6.92 -7.14 -32.26
N TYR A 469 6.62 -8.44 -32.23
CA TYR A 469 7.39 -9.38 -31.40
C TYR A 469 8.80 -9.65 -31.90
N ARG A 470 9.04 -9.51 -33.19
CA ARG A 470 10.40 -9.61 -33.74
C ARG A 470 11.25 -8.38 -33.42
N THR A 471 10.63 -7.22 -33.25
CA THR A 471 11.34 -5.95 -33.08
C THR A 471 11.33 -5.42 -31.65
N SER A 472 10.49 -5.95 -30.75
CA SER A 472 10.33 -5.41 -29.39
C SER A 472 10.12 -6.47 -28.32
N SER A 473 10.59 -6.17 -27.10
CA SER A 473 10.44 -7.00 -25.91
C SER A 473 9.08 -6.81 -25.23
N LEU A 474 8.00 -6.93 -25.99
CA LEU A 474 6.66 -6.68 -25.47
C LEU A 474 6.21 -7.83 -24.55
N SER A 475 6.03 -7.54 -23.27
CA SER A 475 5.69 -8.57 -22.26
C SER A 475 4.33 -9.23 -22.54
N LYS A 476 4.29 -10.56 -22.49
CA LYS A 476 3.05 -11.36 -22.62
C LYS A 476 1.95 -10.92 -21.63
N LYS A 477 2.34 -10.42 -20.46
CA LYS A 477 1.41 -9.96 -19.40
C LYS A 477 0.52 -8.82 -19.89
N TRP A 478 1.06 -7.96 -20.74
CA TRP A 478 0.40 -6.73 -21.12
C TRP A 478 -0.82 -6.98 -22.03
N TRP A 479 -0.74 -7.94 -22.96
CA TRP A 479 -1.91 -8.38 -23.75
C TRP A 479 -3.05 -8.93 -22.90
N ARG A 480 -2.73 -9.69 -21.86
CA ARG A 480 -3.71 -10.24 -20.93
C ARG A 480 -4.42 -9.16 -20.11
N SER A 481 -3.91 -7.93 -20.10
CA SER A 481 -4.40 -6.83 -19.26
C SER A 481 -5.59 -6.08 -19.85
N PHE A 482 -5.78 -6.11 -21.18
CA PHE A 482 -6.78 -5.27 -21.88
C PHE A 482 -8.05 -5.99 -22.27
N ALA A 483 -8.49 -6.93 -21.45
CA ALA A 483 -9.75 -7.63 -21.61
C ALA A 483 -9.96 -8.37 -22.95
N LEU A 484 -8.92 -8.58 -23.76
CA LEU A 484 -9.04 -9.34 -25.02
C LEU A 484 -9.50 -10.77 -24.75
N ARG A 485 -9.02 -11.36 -23.66
CA ARG A 485 -9.44 -12.69 -23.22
C ARG A 485 -10.94 -12.73 -22.92
N GLU A 486 -11.46 -11.69 -22.29
CA GLU A 486 -12.85 -11.57 -21.86
C GLU A 486 -13.78 -11.26 -23.05
N ASN A 487 -13.31 -10.44 -23.99
CA ASN A 487 -14.10 -10.05 -25.15
C ASN A 487 -14.00 -11.06 -26.30
N TRP A 488 -12.80 -11.57 -26.58
CA TRP A 488 -12.47 -12.39 -27.76
C TRP A 488 -11.53 -13.56 -27.39
N PRO A 489 -12.04 -14.58 -26.67
CA PRO A 489 -11.23 -15.68 -26.15
C PRO A 489 -10.32 -16.38 -27.16
N LEU A 490 -10.84 -16.70 -28.35
CA LEU A 490 -10.05 -17.38 -29.39
C LEU A 490 -9.04 -16.45 -30.04
N LEU A 491 -9.34 -15.15 -30.16
CA LEU A 491 -8.38 -14.17 -30.63
C LEU A 491 -7.23 -14.04 -29.64
N ASN A 492 -7.52 -13.98 -28.33
CA ASN A 492 -6.49 -14.01 -27.30
C ASN A 492 -5.66 -15.31 -27.36
N LEU A 493 -6.30 -16.47 -27.54
CA LEU A 493 -5.58 -17.74 -27.72
C LEU A 493 -4.67 -17.70 -28.97
N ALA A 494 -5.14 -17.16 -30.09
CA ALA A 494 -4.33 -17.00 -31.30
C ALA A 494 -3.12 -16.08 -31.05
N VAL A 495 -3.28 -15.00 -30.28
CA VAL A 495 -2.17 -14.14 -29.84
C VAL A 495 -1.18 -14.91 -28.98
N ASP A 496 -1.65 -15.69 -28.01
CA ASP A 496 -0.81 -16.55 -27.16
C ASP A 496 -0.04 -17.61 -27.99
N LYS A 497 -0.65 -18.15 -29.05
CA LYS A 497 -0.03 -19.11 -29.97
C LYS A 497 0.99 -18.46 -30.91
N GLN A 498 0.69 -17.26 -31.42
CA GLN A 498 1.62 -16.46 -32.23
C GLN A 498 2.89 -16.12 -31.45
N LEU A 499 2.73 -15.85 -30.15
CA LEU A 499 3.80 -15.55 -29.19
C LEU A 499 4.80 -16.68 -28.94
N VAL A 500 4.41 -17.93 -29.19
CA VAL A 500 5.26 -19.12 -29.05
C VAL A 500 5.64 -19.70 -30.42
N GLU A 501 5.48 -18.91 -31.48
CA GLU A 501 5.83 -19.25 -32.86
C GLU A 501 5.08 -20.48 -33.43
N GLU A 502 3.92 -20.83 -32.86
CA GLU A 502 3.04 -21.90 -33.36
C GLU A 502 2.17 -21.41 -34.55
N GLN A 503 2.81 -21.08 -35.68
CA GLN A 503 2.11 -20.50 -36.84
C GLN A 503 1.01 -21.41 -37.40
N ASP A 504 1.19 -22.73 -37.35
CA ASP A 504 0.18 -23.69 -37.80
C ASP A 504 -1.10 -23.63 -36.94
N SER A 505 -0.95 -23.52 -35.62
CA SER A 505 -2.08 -23.33 -34.69
C SER A 505 -2.82 -22.03 -34.98
N VAL A 506 -2.09 -20.94 -35.24
CA VAL A 506 -2.67 -19.65 -35.62
C VAL A 506 -3.46 -19.76 -36.92
N ASN A 507 -2.88 -20.38 -37.95
CA ASN A 507 -3.53 -20.52 -39.27
C ASN A 507 -4.83 -21.34 -39.19
N ARG A 508 -4.89 -22.34 -38.30
CA ARG A 508 -6.11 -23.13 -38.03
C ARG A 508 -7.16 -22.33 -37.26
N LEU A 509 -6.74 -21.43 -36.38
CA LEU A 509 -7.64 -20.57 -35.61
C LEU A 509 -8.26 -19.45 -36.46
N LEU A 510 -7.53 -18.88 -37.43
CA LEU A 510 -7.96 -17.73 -38.24
C LEU A 510 -9.42 -17.79 -38.74
N PRO A 511 -9.91 -18.90 -39.32
CA PRO A 511 -11.29 -19.01 -39.79
C PRO A 511 -12.34 -18.88 -38.69
N PHE A 512 -11.99 -19.01 -37.42
CA PHE A 512 -12.91 -19.01 -36.27
C PHE A 512 -12.84 -17.71 -35.45
N LEU A 513 -11.93 -16.79 -35.78
CA LEU A 513 -11.71 -15.56 -35.01
C LEU A 513 -12.76 -14.47 -35.26
N GLU A 514 -13.60 -14.61 -36.28
CA GLU A 514 -14.70 -13.67 -36.52
C GLU A 514 -15.71 -13.66 -35.37
N ALA A 515 -16.30 -12.49 -35.09
CA ALA A 515 -17.17 -12.32 -33.93
C ALA A 515 -18.34 -13.31 -33.90
N LYS A 516 -19.04 -13.45 -35.02
CA LYS A 516 -20.20 -14.36 -35.16
C LYS A 516 -19.84 -15.82 -34.84
N LYS A 517 -18.65 -16.27 -35.25
CA LYS A 517 -18.17 -17.63 -35.02
C LYS A 517 -17.77 -17.83 -33.56
N GLN A 518 -17.03 -16.90 -32.97
CA GLN A 518 -16.68 -16.97 -31.55
C GLN A 518 -17.91 -17.00 -30.64
N ILE A 519 -18.99 -16.28 -31.00
CA ILE A 519 -20.27 -16.31 -30.28
C ILE A 519 -20.94 -17.68 -30.41
N ALA A 520 -20.97 -18.26 -31.62
CA ALA A 520 -21.55 -19.59 -31.85
C ALA A 520 -20.80 -20.67 -31.06
N ILE A 521 -19.47 -20.67 -31.13
CA ILE A 521 -18.58 -21.58 -30.37
C ILE A 521 -18.86 -21.48 -28.87
N PHE A 522 -19.01 -20.27 -28.33
CA PHE A 522 -19.34 -20.12 -26.92
C PHE A 522 -20.68 -20.76 -26.57
N LYS A 523 -21.73 -20.56 -27.38
CA LYS A 523 -23.05 -21.17 -27.13
C LYS A 523 -22.96 -22.69 -27.11
N GLU A 524 -22.18 -23.29 -28.01
CA GLU A 524 -21.93 -24.73 -28.01
C GLU A 524 -21.20 -25.18 -26.73
N ILE A 525 -20.25 -24.38 -26.23
CA ILE A 525 -19.57 -24.65 -24.95
C ILE A 525 -20.52 -24.55 -23.76
N GLU A 526 -21.36 -23.50 -23.74
CA GLU A 526 -22.37 -23.30 -22.71
C GLU A 526 -23.37 -24.47 -22.70
N GLU A 527 -23.87 -24.87 -23.87
CA GLU A 527 -24.76 -26.02 -24.02
C GLU A 527 -24.10 -27.33 -23.55
N ALA A 528 -22.83 -27.56 -23.86
CA ALA A 528 -22.09 -28.72 -23.39
C ALA A 528 -21.97 -28.74 -21.84
N ILE A 529 -21.62 -27.60 -21.24
CA ILE A 529 -21.53 -27.47 -19.77
C ILE A 529 -22.90 -27.66 -19.10
N LEU A 530 -23.95 -27.05 -19.67
CA LEU A 530 -25.32 -27.19 -19.16
C LEU A 530 -25.80 -28.64 -19.26
N LYS A 531 -25.54 -29.30 -20.39
CA LYS A 531 -25.88 -30.71 -20.59
C LYS A 531 -25.14 -31.59 -19.59
N TYR A 532 -23.85 -31.35 -19.34
CA TYR A 532 -23.09 -32.06 -18.31
C TYR A 532 -23.71 -31.85 -16.92
N LYS A 533 -24.06 -30.61 -16.57
CA LYS A 533 -24.73 -30.29 -15.30
C LYS A 533 -26.08 -30.99 -15.15
N GLN A 534 -26.85 -31.14 -16.24
CA GLN A 534 -28.15 -31.82 -16.24
C GLN A 534 -28.06 -33.34 -16.13
N GLN A 535 -26.91 -33.95 -16.47
CA GLN A 535 -26.74 -35.40 -16.39
C GLN A 535 -26.64 -35.92 -14.95
N SER A 536 -26.38 -35.05 -13.97
CA SER A 536 -26.33 -35.43 -12.56
C SER A 536 -26.56 -34.24 -11.62
N ASP A 537 -27.54 -34.37 -10.72
CA ASP A 537 -27.72 -33.43 -9.59
C ASP A 537 -26.65 -33.62 -8.49
N ASP A 538 -25.71 -34.55 -8.69
CA ASP A 538 -24.67 -34.84 -7.71
C ASP A 538 -23.61 -33.74 -7.68
N ARG A 539 -23.42 -33.18 -6.48
CA ARG A 539 -22.35 -32.23 -6.18
C ARG A 539 -20.97 -32.77 -6.57
N GLN A 540 -20.74 -34.09 -6.46
CA GLN A 540 -19.48 -34.71 -6.89
C GLN A 540 -19.25 -34.61 -8.40
N HIS A 541 -20.32 -34.61 -9.21
CA HIS A 541 -20.22 -34.49 -10.67
C HIS A 541 -19.75 -33.10 -11.07
N LEU A 542 -20.34 -32.05 -10.47
CA LEU A 542 -19.89 -30.67 -10.68
C LEU A 542 -18.46 -30.46 -10.17
N GLN A 543 -18.08 -31.07 -9.04
CA GLN A 543 -16.70 -31.02 -8.54
C GLN A 543 -15.71 -31.63 -9.54
N LYS A 544 -16.03 -32.76 -10.17
CA LYS A 544 -15.17 -33.36 -11.21
C LYS A 544 -14.97 -32.43 -12.40
N LEU A 545 -16.03 -31.79 -12.89
CA LEU A 545 -15.93 -30.80 -13.96
C LEU A 545 -15.09 -29.60 -13.54
N ILE A 546 -15.31 -29.06 -12.34
CA ILE A 546 -14.52 -27.94 -11.82
C ILE A 546 -13.04 -28.34 -11.75
N ILE A 547 -12.72 -29.50 -11.17
CA ILE A 547 -11.35 -30.02 -11.11
C ILE A 547 -10.76 -30.11 -12.53
N ALA A 548 -11.46 -30.74 -13.48
CA ALA A 548 -11.00 -30.89 -14.85
C ALA A 548 -10.81 -29.56 -15.59
N ILE A 549 -11.70 -28.57 -15.40
CA ILE A 549 -11.56 -27.21 -15.98
C ILE A 549 -10.30 -26.53 -15.45
N HIS A 550 -10.01 -26.68 -14.16
CA HIS A 550 -8.88 -26.00 -13.58
C HIS A 550 -7.57 -26.70 -13.92
N THR A 551 -7.51 -28.03 -13.76
CA THR A 551 -6.35 -28.85 -14.12
C THR A 551 -6.14 -28.92 -15.62
N GLN A 552 -7.17 -28.61 -16.40
CA GLN A 552 -7.18 -28.67 -17.86
C GLN A 552 -6.83 -30.08 -18.35
N MET A 553 -7.40 -31.11 -17.73
CA MET A 553 -7.11 -32.50 -18.09
C MET A 553 -8.38 -33.33 -18.14
N ARG A 554 -8.45 -34.24 -19.12
CA ARG A 554 -9.60 -35.14 -19.37
C ARG A 554 -10.92 -34.39 -19.60
N LEU A 555 -10.83 -33.15 -20.10
CA LEU A 555 -12.02 -32.36 -20.43
C LEU A 555 -12.74 -32.93 -21.65
N ASP A 556 -12.00 -33.55 -22.56
CA ASP A 556 -12.55 -34.34 -23.67
C ASP A 556 -13.38 -35.55 -23.22
N GLU A 557 -13.02 -36.17 -22.09
CA GLU A 557 -13.81 -37.26 -21.53
C GLU A 557 -15.06 -36.78 -20.78
N LEU A 558 -14.97 -35.64 -20.09
CA LEU A 558 -16.10 -35.08 -19.34
C LEU A 558 -17.07 -34.32 -20.24
N LEU A 559 -16.55 -33.62 -21.24
CA LEU A 559 -17.30 -32.83 -22.22
C LEU A 559 -17.01 -33.37 -23.63
N PRO A 560 -17.36 -34.64 -23.94
CA PRO A 560 -17.09 -35.23 -25.25
C PRO A 560 -17.79 -34.49 -26.39
N GLU A 561 -18.85 -33.73 -26.10
CA GLU A 561 -19.52 -32.83 -27.04
C GLU A 561 -18.60 -31.74 -27.58
N LEU A 562 -17.54 -31.36 -26.84
CA LEU A 562 -16.57 -30.36 -27.30
C LEU A 562 -15.50 -30.93 -28.22
N LEU A 563 -15.33 -32.26 -28.28
CA LEU A 563 -14.27 -32.88 -29.07
C LEU A 563 -14.44 -32.62 -30.59
N PRO A 564 -15.64 -32.76 -31.19
CA PRO A 564 -15.86 -32.39 -32.59
C PRO A 564 -15.54 -30.92 -32.87
N LEU A 565 -15.95 -30.02 -31.98
CA LEU A 565 -15.73 -28.58 -32.10
C LEU A 565 -14.25 -28.22 -32.02
N ALA A 566 -13.54 -28.77 -31.02
CA ALA A 566 -12.10 -28.59 -30.87
C ALA A 566 -11.33 -29.12 -32.09
N ASN A 567 -11.69 -30.31 -32.59
CA ASN A 567 -11.11 -30.89 -33.80
C ASN A 567 -11.38 -30.04 -35.06
N GLN A 568 -12.58 -29.47 -35.18
CA GLN A 568 -12.93 -28.57 -36.27
C GLN A 568 -12.08 -27.31 -36.25
N ILE A 569 -11.85 -26.73 -35.06
CA ILE A 569 -10.99 -25.55 -34.87
C ILE A 569 -9.50 -25.91 -35.03
N GLY A 570 -9.14 -27.16 -34.78
CA GLY A 570 -7.76 -27.65 -34.83
C GLY A 570 -6.96 -27.37 -33.55
N ILE A 571 -7.63 -27.28 -32.41
CA ILE A 571 -7.06 -27.12 -31.06
C ILE A 571 -7.54 -28.25 -30.13
N SER A 572 -6.98 -28.34 -28.92
CA SER A 572 -7.47 -29.33 -27.93
C SER A 572 -8.71 -28.83 -27.20
N VAL A 573 -9.48 -29.75 -26.57
CA VAL A 573 -10.64 -29.38 -25.74
C VAL A 573 -10.19 -28.51 -24.56
N GLU A 574 -8.99 -28.73 -24.04
CA GLU A 574 -8.36 -27.95 -22.98
C GLU A 574 -7.97 -26.54 -23.46
N ASP A 575 -7.39 -26.38 -24.65
CA ASP A 575 -7.15 -25.04 -25.23
C ASP A 575 -8.48 -24.27 -25.38
N LEU A 576 -9.53 -24.95 -25.87
CA LEU A 576 -10.86 -24.36 -26.04
C LEU A 576 -11.51 -23.97 -24.71
N ALA A 577 -11.47 -24.86 -23.72
CA ALA A 577 -11.95 -24.62 -22.38
C ALA A 577 -11.15 -23.52 -21.67
N GLU A 578 -9.83 -23.47 -21.83
CA GLU A 578 -8.99 -22.41 -21.25
C GLU A 578 -9.32 -21.02 -21.79
N ALA A 579 -9.64 -20.94 -23.08
CA ALA A 579 -10.07 -19.70 -23.71
C ALA A 579 -11.39 -19.21 -23.09
N TYR A 580 -12.42 -20.06 -23.06
CA TYR A 580 -13.80 -19.64 -22.75
C TYR A 580 -14.23 -19.81 -21.30
N ILE A 581 -13.71 -20.83 -20.62
CA ILE A 581 -14.10 -21.20 -19.26
C ILE A 581 -13.08 -20.61 -18.29
N TYR A 582 -13.07 -19.28 -18.19
CA TYR A 582 -12.29 -18.59 -17.17
C TYR A 582 -13.05 -18.55 -15.84
N SER A 583 -12.73 -19.50 -14.96
CA SER A 583 -13.23 -19.51 -13.58
C SER A 583 -12.30 -18.68 -12.69
N PRO A 584 -12.75 -17.55 -12.12
CA PRO A 584 -12.05 -16.89 -11.02
C PRO A 584 -12.36 -17.55 -9.67
N ILE A 585 -13.06 -18.69 -9.64
CA ILE A 585 -13.50 -19.35 -8.40
C ILE A 585 -12.26 -19.83 -7.65
N SER A 586 -12.01 -19.24 -6.48
CA SER A 586 -10.98 -19.69 -5.54
C SER A 586 -11.24 -21.13 -5.10
N PHE A 587 -10.24 -22.00 -5.24
CA PHE A 587 -10.28 -23.40 -4.81
C PHE A 587 -10.39 -23.59 -3.30
N SER A 588 -10.25 -22.53 -2.50
CA SER A 588 -10.29 -22.57 -1.03
C SER A 588 -11.58 -23.18 -0.45
N THR A 589 -12.60 -23.44 -1.28
CA THR A 589 -13.88 -24.04 -0.88
C THR A 589 -14.07 -25.49 -1.34
N LEU A 590 -13.18 -26.04 -2.18
CA LEU A 590 -13.28 -27.39 -2.73
C LEU A 590 -12.58 -28.41 -1.81
N LYS A 591 -13.39 -29.22 -1.10
CA LYS A 591 -12.91 -30.42 -0.41
C LYS A 591 -12.85 -31.57 -1.41
N CYS A 592 -11.64 -32.10 -1.64
CA CYS A 592 -11.41 -33.28 -2.46
C CYS A 592 -11.09 -34.48 -1.57
N GLU A 593 -11.54 -35.68 -1.96
CA GLU A 593 -11.15 -36.91 -1.27
C GLU A 593 -9.70 -37.30 -1.62
N SER A 594 -9.02 -38.08 -0.76
CA SER A 594 -7.61 -38.47 -0.96
C SER A 594 -7.37 -39.17 -2.30
N ASP A 595 -8.32 -40.01 -2.76
CA ASP A 595 -8.21 -40.72 -4.04
C ASP A 595 -8.27 -39.77 -5.24
N GLU A 596 -9.09 -38.71 -5.15
CA GLU A 596 -9.18 -37.69 -6.19
C GLU A 596 -7.92 -36.83 -6.22
N LEU A 597 -7.40 -36.47 -5.05
CA LEU A 597 -6.12 -35.77 -4.92
C LEU A 597 -4.97 -36.58 -5.54
N TYR A 598 -4.92 -37.91 -5.32
CA TYR A 598 -3.91 -38.77 -5.93
C TYR A 598 -4.02 -38.83 -7.46
N LYS A 599 -5.25 -38.89 -7.99
CA LYS A 599 -5.49 -38.79 -9.44
C LYS A 599 -5.00 -37.47 -9.99
N ILE A 600 -5.28 -36.35 -9.32
CA ILE A 600 -4.80 -35.02 -9.73
C ILE A 600 -3.26 -34.97 -9.74
N LEU A 601 -2.58 -35.56 -8.76
CA LEU A 601 -1.11 -35.61 -8.76
C LEU A 601 -0.54 -36.49 -9.88
N THR A 602 -1.15 -37.64 -10.16
CA THR A 602 -0.72 -38.52 -11.26
C THR A 602 -0.85 -37.82 -12.60
N ILE A 603 -1.96 -37.11 -12.78
CA ILE A 603 -2.28 -36.28 -13.93
C ILE A 603 -1.26 -35.12 -14.06
N ALA A 604 -0.94 -34.45 -12.94
CA ALA A 604 0.10 -33.42 -12.91
C ALA A 604 1.48 -33.99 -13.30
N GLU A 605 1.86 -35.16 -12.81
CA GLU A 605 3.11 -35.85 -13.15
C GLU A 605 3.27 -36.03 -14.65
N GLU A 606 2.21 -36.52 -15.31
CA GLU A 606 2.21 -36.77 -16.74
C GLU A 606 2.36 -35.47 -17.52
N ALA A 607 1.63 -34.41 -17.15
CA ALA A 607 1.75 -33.12 -17.81
C ALA A 607 3.13 -32.47 -17.61
N ILE A 608 3.75 -32.63 -16.44
CA ILE A 608 5.11 -32.17 -16.17
C ILE A 608 6.11 -32.89 -17.09
N LYS A 609 5.98 -34.22 -17.24
CA LYS A 609 6.80 -35.04 -18.15
C LYS A 609 6.61 -34.67 -19.62
N GLN A 610 5.40 -34.26 -19.99
CA GLN A 610 5.07 -33.80 -21.35
C GLN A 610 5.47 -32.34 -21.61
N HIS A 611 6.09 -31.65 -20.65
CA HIS A 611 6.43 -30.23 -20.72
C HIS A 611 5.23 -29.28 -20.93
N LYS A 612 4.06 -29.57 -20.36
CA LYS A 612 2.82 -28.80 -20.60
C LYS A 612 2.33 -28.06 -19.35
N ARG A 613 2.05 -26.75 -19.51
CA ARG A 613 1.20 -25.91 -18.63
C ARG A 613 1.52 -25.94 -17.12
N LEU A 614 2.81 -26.00 -16.78
CA LEU A 614 3.30 -26.19 -15.40
C LEU A 614 2.77 -25.16 -14.38
N SER A 615 2.74 -23.87 -14.74
CA SER A 615 2.31 -22.80 -13.81
C SER A 615 0.86 -22.96 -13.34
N ARG A 616 -0.06 -23.35 -14.24
CA ARG A 616 -1.47 -23.54 -13.89
C ARG A 616 -1.67 -24.76 -13.01
N ILE A 617 -1.00 -25.86 -13.32
CA ILE A 617 -1.05 -27.09 -12.52
C ILE A 617 -0.60 -26.80 -11.08
N LEU A 618 0.55 -26.12 -10.92
CA LEU A 618 1.06 -25.77 -9.61
C LEU A 618 0.12 -24.85 -8.85
N MET A 619 -0.44 -23.83 -9.51
CA MET A 619 -1.41 -22.94 -8.89
C MET A 619 -2.60 -23.72 -8.30
N ASN A 620 -3.20 -24.61 -9.09
CA ASN A 620 -4.34 -25.39 -8.63
C ASN A 620 -3.95 -26.29 -7.44
N LEU A 621 -2.80 -26.97 -7.50
CA LEU A 621 -2.33 -27.82 -6.41
C LEU A 621 -2.07 -27.04 -5.12
N ILE A 622 -1.59 -25.80 -5.24
CA ILE A 622 -1.36 -24.87 -4.13
C ILE A 622 -2.67 -24.42 -3.50
N GLU A 623 -3.74 -24.24 -4.28
CA GLU A 623 -5.01 -23.76 -3.73
C GLU A 623 -5.92 -24.88 -3.17
N LEU A 624 -5.68 -26.15 -3.55
CA LEU A 624 -6.44 -27.32 -3.04
C LEU A 624 -6.19 -27.61 -1.55
N GLU A 625 -7.19 -28.01 -0.78
CA GLU A 625 -6.96 -28.54 0.58
C GLU A 625 -6.27 -29.91 0.52
N TRP A 626 -5.18 -30.11 1.28
CA TRP A 626 -4.40 -31.36 1.26
C TRP A 626 -4.78 -32.29 2.40
N SER A 627 -4.74 -33.60 2.13
CA SER A 627 -4.87 -34.64 3.14
C SER A 627 -3.54 -34.85 3.87
N SER A 628 -3.61 -35.27 5.14
CA SER A 628 -2.43 -35.68 5.93
C SER A 628 -1.97 -37.11 5.63
N ASP A 629 -2.45 -37.72 4.53
CA ASP A 629 -2.08 -39.08 4.14
C ASP A 629 -0.59 -39.13 3.72
N PRO A 630 0.26 -39.95 4.38
CA PRO A 630 1.68 -40.05 4.04
C PRO A 630 1.96 -40.43 2.58
N MET A 631 1.09 -41.23 1.95
CA MET A 631 1.28 -41.64 0.55
C MET A 631 1.04 -40.48 -0.41
N PHE A 632 -0.02 -39.70 -0.19
CA PHE A 632 -0.27 -38.45 -0.92
C PHE A 632 0.91 -37.47 -0.75
N LEU A 633 1.38 -37.25 0.47
CA LEU A 633 2.48 -36.31 0.75
C LEU A 633 3.82 -36.75 0.17
N ARG A 634 4.11 -38.05 0.16
CA ARG A 634 5.27 -38.57 -0.55
C ARG A 634 5.15 -38.31 -2.05
N LYS A 635 3.94 -38.48 -2.62
CA LYS A 635 3.73 -38.21 -4.03
C LYS A 635 3.88 -36.72 -4.38
N THR A 636 3.41 -35.79 -3.53
CA THR A 636 3.63 -34.36 -3.76
C THR A 636 5.12 -33.99 -3.75
N GLN A 637 5.93 -34.62 -2.89
CA GLN A 637 7.38 -34.48 -2.93
C GLN A 637 7.99 -34.97 -4.25
N GLU A 638 7.59 -36.16 -4.70
CA GLU A 638 8.06 -36.72 -5.97
C GLU A 638 7.70 -35.79 -7.15
N ILE A 639 6.53 -35.15 -7.12
CA ILE A 639 6.12 -34.14 -8.11
C ILE A 639 7.05 -32.93 -8.08
N LEU A 640 7.35 -32.38 -6.90
CA LEU A 640 8.26 -31.24 -6.81
C LEU A 640 9.68 -31.62 -7.27
N GLU A 641 10.19 -32.78 -6.87
CA GLU A 641 11.49 -33.31 -7.33
C GLU A 641 11.50 -33.47 -8.86
N LEU A 642 10.43 -34.01 -9.44
CA LEU A 642 10.27 -34.13 -10.88
C LEU A 642 10.29 -32.76 -11.58
N ILE A 643 9.60 -31.76 -11.03
CA ILE A 643 9.59 -30.40 -11.61
C ILE A 643 10.99 -29.80 -11.58
N LEU A 644 11.66 -29.83 -10.43
CA LEU A 644 12.98 -29.24 -10.26
C LEU A 644 14.01 -29.92 -11.18
N THR A 645 13.97 -31.24 -11.27
CA THR A 645 14.88 -31.99 -12.16
C THR A 645 14.59 -31.79 -13.63
N THR A 646 13.31 -31.74 -14.04
CA THR A 646 12.91 -31.66 -15.45
C THR A 646 12.99 -30.22 -15.99
N TRP A 647 12.70 -29.22 -15.16
CA TRP A 647 12.51 -27.84 -15.59
C TRP A 647 13.56 -26.85 -15.12
N SER A 648 14.52 -27.24 -14.26
CA SER A 648 15.54 -26.34 -13.66
C SER A 648 16.10 -25.26 -14.60
N GLN A 649 16.42 -25.61 -15.84
CA GLN A 649 17.03 -24.70 -16.82
C GLN A 649 16.04 -23.75 -17.53
N SER A 650 14.74 -23.99 -17.36
CA SER A 650 13.63 -23.35 -18.09
C SER A 650 12.58 -22.73 -17.16
N LEU A 651 12.83 -22.70 -15.85
CA LEU A 651 11.92 -22.09 -14.89
C LEU A 651 11.90 -20.58 -15.11
N ASP A 652 10.74 -20.05 -15.52
CA ASP A 652 10.48 -18.61 -15.42
C ASP A 652 10.20 -18.21 -13.97
N ASP A 653 10.17 -16.90 -13.70
CA ASP A 653 9.93 -16.36 -12.37
C ASP A 653 8.58 -16.81 -11.79
N THR A 654 7.55 -16.99 -12.64
CA THR A 654 6.22 -17.38 -12.20
C THR A 654 6.22 -18.80 -11.69
N ILE A 655 6.81 -19.73 -12.44
CA ILE A 655 6.91 -21.13 -12.04
C ILE A 655 7.81 -21.28 -10.82
N THR A 656 8.94 -20.58 -10.79
CA THR A 656 9.85 -20.54 -9.63
C THR A 656 9.09 -20.18 -8.34
N ASN A 657 8.29 -19.12 -8.37
CA ASN A 657 7.49 -18.71 -7.21
C ASN A 657 6.47 -19.78 -6.81
N LEU A 658 5.82 -20.43 -7.78
CA LEU A 658 4.85 -21.48 -7.49
C LEU A 658 5.52 -22.72 -6.90
N CYS A 659 6.71 -23.10 -7.37
CA CYS A 659 7.49 -24.18 -6.77
C CYS A 659 7.82 -23.89 -5.30
N TRP A 660 8.16 -22.64 -4.97
CA TRP A 660 8.40 -22.25 -3.58
C TRP A 660 7.16 -22.34 -2.70
N VAL A 661 6.02 -21.83 -3.16
CA VAL A 661 4.76 -21.92 -2.42
C VAL A 661 4.34 -23.38 -2.25
N TYR A 662 4.50 -24.20 -3.29
CA TYR A 662 4.26 -25.63 -3.24
C TYR A 662 5.20 -26.33 -2.23
N PHE A 663 6.49 -25.96 -2.20
CA PHE A 663 7.45 -26.48 -1.22
C PHE A 663 7.08 -26.11 0.22
N LEU A 664 6.72 -24.85 0.49
CA LEU A 664 6.26 -24.40 1.81
C LEU A 664 5.02 -25.17 2.25
N LYS A 665 4.14 -25.50 1.31
CA LYS A 665 2.98 -26.35 1.57
C LYS A 665 3.35 -27.80 1.86
N ILE A 666 4.34 -28.38 1.18
CA ILE A 666 4.87 -29.71 1.56
C ILE A 666 5.42 -29.68 2.99
N LEU A 667 6.24 -28.67 3.31
CA LEU A 667 6.83 -28.48 4.63
C LEU A 667 5.76 -28.40 5.74
N SER A 668 4.56 -27.88 5.43
CA SER A 668 3.46 -27.78 6.40
C SER A 668 2.80 -29.11 6.76
N TYR A 669 2.93 -30.14 5.91
CA TYR A 669 2.29 -31.44 6.11
C TYR A 669 3.27 -32.59 6.35
N TYR A 670 4.53 -32.47 5.92
CA TYR A 670 5.47 -33.59 5.85
C TYR A 670 6.89 -33.24 6.34
N THR A 671 7.37 -33.94 7.37
CA THR A 671 8.67 -33.69 8.04
C THR A 671 9.90 -34.28 7.32
N PRO A 672 9.84 -35.45 6.63
CA PRO A 672 11.00 -36.03 5.93
C PRO A 672 11.39 -35.29 4.64
N ILE A 673 11.80 -34.02 4.74
CA ILE A 673 12.15 -33.16 3.59
C ILE A 673 13.65 -33.03 3.35
N GLN A 674 14.50 -33.69 4.13
CA GLN A 674 15.97 -33.58 4.05
C GLN A 674 16.52 -33.83 2.63
N ARG A 675 15.91 -34.75 1.88
CA ARG A 675 16.35 -35.04 0.51
C ARG A 675 15.98 -33.92 -0.47
N ILE A 676 14.77 -33.37 -0.35
CA ILE A 676 14.27 -32.39 -1.32
C ILE A 676 14.76 -30.97 -1.01
N ILE A 677 15.10 -30.66 0.23
CA ILE A 677 15.52 -29.32 0.64
C ILE A 677 16.80 -28.86 -0.07
N LEU A 678 17.78 -29.75 -0.19
CA LEU A 678 19.03 -29.47 -0.91
C LEU A 678 18.74 -29.22 -2.40
N LEU A 679 17.87 -30.03 -3.00
CA LEU A 679 17.46 -29.86 -4.39
C LEU A 679 16.73 -28.54 -4.61
N VAL A 680 15.80 -28.19 -3.72
CA VAL A 680 15.04 -26.93 -3.77
C VAL A 680 15.97 -25.73 -3.69
N PHE A 681 16.85 -25.66 -2.69
CA PHE A 681 17.74 -24.51 -2.51
C PHE A 681 18.83 -24.39 -3.56
N ASN A 682 19.27 -25.50 -4.16
CA ASN A 682 20.24 -25.47 -5.26
C ASN A 682 19.59 -25.16 -6.63
N THR A 683 18.29 -25.42 -6.78
CA THR A 683 17.60 -25.25 -8.07
C THR A 683 16.83 -23.94 -8.17
N LEU A 684 16.16 -23.52 -7.09
CA LEU A 684 15.28 -22.36 -7.10
C LEU A 684 16.06 -21.10 -6.67
N PRO A 685 16.12 -20.03 -7.50
CA PRO A 685 16.79 -18.80 -7.11
C PRO A 685 16.02 -18.09 -5.99
N LEU A 686 16.72 -17.74 -4.91
CA LEU A 686 16.15 -17.00 -3.77
C LEU A 686 15.72 -15.56 -4.13
N LYS A 687 16.28 -14.97 -5.21
CA LYS A 687 16.04 -13.57 -5.62
C LYS A 687 14.56 -13.31 -5.97
N GLU A 688 13.95 -14.24 -6.71
CA GLU A 688 12.60 -14.05 -7.27
C GLU A 688 11.51 -13.94 -6.21
N LEU A 689 11.77 -14.52 -5.04
CA LEU A 689 10.80 -14.59 -3.96
C LEU A 689 10.92 -13.44 -2.95
N LEU A 690 12.10 -12.81 -2.84
CA LEU A 690 12.27 -11.54 -2.11
C LEU A 690 11.54 -10.38 -2.79
N LEU A 691 11.54 -10.36 -4.12
CA LEU A 691 10.97 -9.26 -4.92
C LEU A 691 9.48 -9.43 -5.22
N ASN A 692 8.95 -10.66 -5.18
CA ASN A 692 7.53 -10.86 -5.44
C ASN A 692 6.66 -10.45 -4.25
N LYS A 693 6.05 -9.27 -4.37
CA LYS A 693 4.96 -8.75 -3.51
C LYS A 693 3.69 -9.63 -3.49
N ARG A 694 3.69 -10.82 -4.12
CA ARG A 694 2.55 -11.75 -4.15
C ARG A 694 2.46 -12.57 -2.86
N GLU A 695 2.37 -11.87 -1.73
CA GLU A 695 2.05 -12.42 -0.42
C GLU A 695 0.70 -13.15 -0.38
N LEU A 696 -0.16 -12.91 -1.40
CA LEU A 696 -1.49 -13.51 -1.58
C LEU A 696 -1.52 -15.04 -1.57
N TYR A 697 -0.42 -15.71 -1.94
CA TYR A 697 -0.41 -17.18 -1.96
C TYR A 697 -0.09 -17.79 -0.59
N LEU A 698 0.57 -17.05 0.31
CA LEU A 698 0.88 -17.53 1.65
C LEU A 698 -0.34 -17.51 2.58
N SER A 699 -1.31 -16.62 2.35
CA SER A 699 -2.55 -16.59 3.14
C SER A 699 -3.40 -17.86 3.00
N GLY A 700 -3.19 -18.66 1.94
CA GLY A 700 -3.83 -19.97 1.76
C GLY A 700 -3.18 -21.10 2.57
N ILE A 701 -1.96 -20.91 3.11
CA ILE A 701 -1.27 -21.91 3.92
C ILE A 701 -1.74 -21.73 5.38
N SER A 702 -2.44 -22.73 5.92
CA SER A 702 -3.19 -22.62 7.19
C SER A 702 -2.36 -22.15 8.41
N ASN A 703 -2.98 -21.48 9.38
CA ASN A 703 -2.38 -21.05 10.65
C ASN A 703 -1.74 -22.18 11.50
N ASN A 704 -2.00 -23.46 11.21
CA ASN A 704 -1.36 -24.60 11.90
C ASN A 704 0.06 -24.89 11.39
N PHE A 705 0.51 -24.16 10.37
CA PHE A 705 1.80 -24.27 9.70
C PHE A 705 3.01 -23.90 10.57
N LEU A 706 2.87 -22.89 11.43
CA LEU A 706 3.99 -22.23 12.11
C LEU A 706 4.86 -23.18 12.92
N LEU A 707 4.28 -23.95 13.84
CA LEU A 707 5.06 -24.64 14.88
C LEU A 707 5.85 -25.86 14.38
N LYS A 708 5.35 -26.60 13.38
CA LYS A 708 6.02 -27.83 12.92
C LYS A 708 7.12 -27.57 11.90
N SER A 709 6.97 -26.50 11.12
CA SER A 709 7.91 -26.16 10.05
C SER A 709 9.13 -25.39 10.57
N THR A 710 8.95 -24.62 11.66
CA THR A 710 10.03 -23.86 12.29
C THR A 710 11.15 -24.76 12.81
N ASP A 711 10.83 -25.81 13.57
CA ASP A 711 11.85 -26.70 14.16
C ASP A 711 12.68 -27.38 13.07
N VAL A 712 12.03 -27.78 11.97
CA VAL A 712 12.68 -28.39 10.82
C VAL A 712 13.62 -27.40 10.16
N LEU A 713 13.17 -26.18 9.86
CA LEU A 713 14.00 -25.14 9.25
C LEU A 713 15.14 -24.66 10.17
N GLU A 714 14.90 -24.60 11.48
CA GLU A 714 15.90 -24.25 12.48
C GLU A 714 17.04 -25.28 12.49
N SER A 715 16.71 -26.58 12.39
CA SER A 715 17.72 -27.63 12.30
C SER A 715 18.65 -27.48 11.08
N PHE A 716 18.20 -26.79 10.03
CA PHE A 716 18.96 -26.51 8.83
C PHE A 716 19.79 -25.22 8.89
N LEU A 717 19.67 -24.40 9.93
CA LEU A 717 20.51 -23.21 10.12
C LEU A 717 21.98 -23.55 10.36
N SER A 718 22.26 -24.75 10.85
CA SER A 718 23.62 -25.28 11.06
C SER A 718 24.07 -26.25 9.97
N HIS A 719 23.37 -26.29 8.83
CA HIS A 719 23.68 -27.21 7.74
C HIS A 719 25.03 -26.86 7.08
N GLU A 720 25.77 -27.89 6.64
CA GLU A 720 27.10 -27.70 6.01
C GLU A 720 26.99 -26.95 4.68
N ASP A 721 25.96 -27.26 3.90
CA ASP A 721 25.63 -26.56 2.65
C ASP A 721 25.09 -25.14 2.92
N GLU A 722 25.76 -24.15 2.35
CA GLU A 722 25.43 -22.74 2.50
C GLU A 722 24.06 -22.38 1.94
N ASN A 723 23.67 -22.91 0.77
CA ASN A 723 22.37 -22.61 0.16
C ASN A 723 21.22 -23.12 1.04
N VAL A 724 21.41 -24.27 1.69
CA VAL A 724 20.44 -24.80 2.66
C VAL A 724 20.31 -23.90 3.88
N ARG A 725 21.42 -23.39 4.45
CA ARG A 725 21.34 -22.43 5.57
C ARG A 725 20.62 -21.15 5.18
N ILE A 726 21.06 -20.50 4.10
CA ILE A 726 20.52 -19.23 3.60
C ILE A 726 19.05 -19.39 3.25
N GLY A 727 18.74 -20.46 2.54
CA GLY A 727 17.39 -20.82 2.18
C GLY A 727 16.48 -21.03 3.39
N SER A 728 16.97 -21.69 4.43
CA SER A 728 16.19 -21.94 5.64
C SER A 728 15.90 -20.66 6.42
N VAL A 729 16.91 -19.78 6.55
CA VAL A 729 16.74 -18.40 7.08
C VAL A 729 15.63 -17.66 6.34
N PHE A 730 15.63 -17.76 5.02
CA PHE A 730 14.64 -17.11 4.18
C PHE A 730 13.22 -17.63 4.35
N LEU A 731 13.04 -18.96 4.38
CA LEU A 731 11.72 -19.52 4.61
C LEU A 731 11.22 -19.16 6.00
N LEU A 732 12.06 -19.24 7.05
CA LEU A 732 11.70 -18.79 8.40
C LEU A 732 11.18 -17.35 8.40
N TYR A 733 11.88 -16.45 7.68
CA TYR A 733 11.44 -15.06 7.51
C TYR A 733 10.04 -14.94 6.88
N LEU A 734 9.79 -15.65 5.79
CA LEU A 734 8.49 -15.59 5.09
C LEU A 734 7.36 -16.15 5.93
N ILE A 735 7.61 -17.27 6.62
CA ILE A 735 6.65 -17.91 7.52
C ILE A 735 6.26 -16.91 8.61
N PHE A 736 7.25 -16.32 9.28
CA PHE A 736 7.00 -15.34 10.34
C PHE A 736 6.24 -14.12 9.83
N ARG A 737 6.69 -13.52 8.71
CA ARG A 737 6.06 -12.33 8.11
C ARG A 737 4.59 -12.57 7.72
N SER A 738 4.30 -13.69 7.06
CA SER A 738 2.91 -14.03 6.66
C SER A 738 2.00 -14.20 7.89
N SER A 739 2.57 -14.73 8.96
CA SER A 739 1.88 -14.98 10.22
C SER A 739 1.58 -13.68 10.95
N MET A 740 2.55 -12.78 11.08
CA MET A 740 2.37 -11.47 11.72
C MET A 740 1.26 -10.64 11.07
N LYS A 741 1.16 -10.66 9.72
CA LYS A 741 0.06 -9.99 9.01
C LYS A 741 -1.30 -10.61 9.31
N SER A 742 -1.38 -11.94 9.34
CA SER A 742 -2.60 -12.69 9.61
C SER A 742 -3.09 -12.53 11.06
N TYR A 743 -2.17 -12.27 12.00
CA TYR A 743 -2.47 -12.18 13.44
C TYR A 743 -2.70 -10.77 13.99
N LYS A 744 -2.77 -9.72 13.15
CA LYS A 744 -3.11 -8.35 13.57
C LYS A 744 -4.41 -8.23 14.40
N PHE A 745 -5.22 -9.29 14.54
CA PHE A 745 -6.53 -9.23 15.21
C PHE A 745 -6.84 -10.20 16.37
N SER A 746 -6.02 -11.17 16.83
CA SER A 746 -6.48 -11.96 18.02
C SER A 746 -5.53 -12.81 18.89
N LYS A 747 -4.24 -13.05 18.62
CA LYS A 747 -3.46 -14.01 19.45
C LYS A 747 -1.99 -13.63 19.70
N LYS A 748 -1.74 -12.66 20.59
CA LYS A 748 -0.40 -12.28 21.09
C LYS A 748 0.43 -13.49 21.58
N ALA A 749 -0.19 -14.48 22.23
CA ALA A 749 0.52 -15.63 22.80
C ALA A 749 1.21 -16.53 21.76
N LYS A 750 0.61 -16.75 20.59
CA LYS A 750 1.21 -17.56 19.51
C LYS A 750 2.33 -16.83 18.78
N ILE A 751 2.21 -15.50 18.67
CA ILE A 751 3.28 -14.64 18.17
C ILE A 751 4.48 -14.73 19.13
N GLN A 752 4.24 -14.64 20.45
CA GLN A 752 5.31 -14.73 21.43
C GLN A 752 6.02 -16.10 21.41
N GLU A 753 5.28 -17.20 21.22
CA GLU A 753 5.87 -18.54 21.08
C GLU A 753 6.79 -18.65 19.85
N ALA A 754 6.39 -18.06 18.72
CA ALA A 754 7.24 -17.99 17.52
C ALA A 754 8.43 -17.02 17.68
N ILE A 755 8.28 -15.94 18.45
CA ILE A 755 9.36 -14.99 18.77
C ILE A 755 10.38 -15.61 19.73
N ASN A 756 9.94 -16.50 20.63
CA ASN A 756 10.83 -17.20 21.56
C ASN A 756 11.72 -18.25 20.85
N LEU A 757 11.54 -18.48 19.55
CA LEU A 757 12.54 -19.14 18.71
C LEU A 757 13.74 -18.17 18.62
N CYS A 758 14.73 -18.34 19.49
CA CYS A 758 15.89 -17.44 19.63
C CYS A 758 16.74 -17.38 18.34
N PHE A 759 16.35 -16.58 17.36
CA PHE A 759 17.11 -16.40 16.13
C PHE A 759 18.46 -15.74 16.43
N ASN A 760 19.55 -16.42 16.10
CA ASN A 760 20.90 -15.96 16.39
C ASN A 760 21.31 -14.75 15.50
N ALA A 761 21.50 -13.57 16.10
CA ALA A 761 21.92 -12.36 15.39
C ALA A 761 23.23 -12.52 14.58
N ASP A 762 24.14 -13.42 15.00
CA ASP A 762 25.39 -13.71 14.28
C ASP A 762 25.15 -14.33 12.90
N ALA A 763 24.11 -15.16 12.77
CA ALA A 763 23.72 -15.71 11.47
C ALA A 763 23.26 -14.57 10.54
N GLY A 764 22.49 -13.61 11.06
CA GLY A 764 22.10 -12.41 10.32
C GLY A 764 23.29 -11.58 9.86
N TRP A 765 24.23 -11.27 10.76
CA TRP A 765 25.43 -10.51 10.44
C TRP A 765 26.38 -11.23 9.49
N SER A 766 26.51 -12.55 9.61
CA SER A 766 27.27 -13.38 8.67
C SER A 766 26.73 -13.24 7.24
N LEU A 767 25.40 -13.25 7.08
CA LEU A 767 24.75 -13.01 5.79
C LEU A 767 24.93 -11.57 5.29
N ILE A 768 24.82 -10.58 6.19
CA ILE A 768 25.04 -9.15 5.91
C ILE A 768 26.42 -8.89 5.32
N ASN A 769 27.44 -9.55 5.89
CA ASN A 769 28.85 -9.37 5.52
C ASN A 769 29.28 -10.19 4.31
N SER A 770 28.40 -11.01 3.72
CA SER A 770 28.72 -11.73 2.49
C SER A 770 28.77 -10.78 1.28
N ASP A 771 29.54 -11.16 0.25
CA ASP A 771 29.68 -10.36 -0.99
C ASP A 771 28.37 -10.27 -1.81
N SER A 772 27.38 -11.09 -1.48
CA SER A 772 26.09 -11.14 -2.15
C SER A 772 25.13 -10.11 -1.57
N ASN A 773 24.73 -9.12 -2.38
CA ASN A 773 23.69 -8.15 -2.00
C ASN A 773 22.42 -8.86 -1.50
N LYS A 774 22.06 -10.01 -2.11
CA LYS A 774 20.86 -10.78 -1.75
C LYS A 774 20.96 -11.39 -0.36
N HIS A 775 22.09 -12.01 -0.04
CA HIS A 775 22.33 -12.56 1.29
C HIS A 775 22.36 -11.43 2.31
N SER A 776 22.92 -10.27 1.93
CA SER A 776 22.95 -9.12 2.81
C SER A 776 21.53 -8.62 3.14
N LEU A 777 20.66 -8.48 2.15
CA LEU A 777 19.23 -8.16 2.35
C LEU A 777 18.55 -9.18 3.25
N LEU A 778 18.78 -10.47 2.99
CA LEU A 778 18.21 -11.54 3.80
C LEU A 778 18.68 -11.48 5.25
N GLY A 779 19.96 -11.21 5.48
CA GLY A 779 20.53 -11.07 6.81
C GLY A 779 19.88 -9.92 7.59
N ILE A 780 19.68 -8.77 6.94
CA ILE A 780 18.96 -7.63 7.55
C ILE A 780 17.53 -8.03 7.94
N LEU A 781 16.82 -8.69 7.02
CA LEU A 781 15.46 -9.16 7.26
C LEU A 781 15.40 -10.22 8.37
N TYR A 782 16.40 -11.07 8.49
CA TYR A 782 16.50 -12.04 9.57
C TYR A 782 16.75 -11.39 10.92
N LEU A 783 17.54 -10.30 10.98
CA LEU A 783 17.74 -9.55 12.22
C LEU A 783 16.43 -8.99 12.80
N THR A 784 15.40 -8.73 11.97
CA THR A 784 14.07 -8.31 12.47
C THR A 784 13.45 -9.31 13.44
N LEU A 785 13.82 -10.59 13.31
CA LEU A 785 13.30 -11.70 14.09
C LEU A 785 14.16 -12.05 15.29
N SER A 786 15.41 -11.56 15.32
CA SER A 786 16.35 -11.88 16.38
C SER A 786 16.09 -11.11 17.67
N ASP A 787 16.50 -11.70 18.79
CA ASP A 787 16.72 -10.94 20.02
C ASP A 787 18.04 -10.17 19.91
N TYR A 788 18.02 -9.09 19.12
CA TYR A 788 19.23 -8.36 18.76
C TYR A 788 19.97 -7.85 20.01
N PRO A 789 21.27 -8.17 20.17
CA PRO A 789 22.01 -7.89 21.41
C PRO A 789 22.46 -6.43 21.51
N ILE A 790 21.51 -5.48 21.54
CA ILE A 790 21.76 -4.04 21.46
C ILE A 790 22.58 -3.46 22.64
N GLU A 791 22.61 -4.18 23.77
CA GLU A 791 23.43 -3.87 24.94
C GLU A 791 24.93 -4.02 24.65
N ASN A 792 25.28 -4.90 23.72
CA ASN A 792 26.65 -5.06 23.28
C ASN A 792 27.04 -3.90 22.34
N ILE A 793 28.02 -3.11 22.79
CA ILE A 793 28.49 -1.92 22.08
C ILE A 793 28.94 -2.20 20.65
N ASN A 794 29.48 -3.39 20.37
CA ASN A 794 29.92 -3.76 19.02
C ASN A 794 28.73 -3.89 18.06
N TYR A 795 27.67 -4.61 18.44
CA TYR A 795 26.47 -4.73 17.61
C TYR A 795 25.76 -3.40 17.45
N ARG A 796 25.77 -2.54 18.47
CA ARG A 796 25.23 -1.18 18.36
C ARG A 796 25.98 -0.36 17.31
N GLN A 797 27.31 -0.37 17.37
CA GLN A 797 28.14 0.34 16.41
C GLN A 797 28.01 -0.23 14.99
N MET A 798 27.91 -1.55 14.85
CA MET A 798 27.66 -2.21 13.56
C MET A 798 26.33 -1.77 12.96
N LEU A 799 25.25 -1.71 13.76
CA LEU A 799 23.94 -1.24 13.30
C LEU A 799 23.98 0.22 12.87
N LEU A 800 24.57 1.10 13.69
CA LEU A 800 24.72 2.52 13.35
C LEU A 800 25.53 2.71 12.06
N ALA A 801 26.65 2.00 11.91
CA ALA A 801 27.47 2.08 10.70
C ALA A 801 26.70 1.58 9.46
N ALA A 802 25.97 0.48 9.59
CA ALA A 802 25.18 -0.05 8.49
C ALA A 802 24.06 0.92 8.05
N LEU A 803 23.38 1.56 9.00
CA LEU A 803 22.35 2.57 8.72
C LEU A 803 22.92 3.82 8.04
N GLN A 804 24.17 4.22 8.33
CA GLN A 804 24.81 5.39 7.74
C GLN A 804 25.36 5.13 6.33
N GLN A 805 25.93 3.94 6.10
CA GLN A 805 26.70 3.64 4.89
C GLN A 805 25.87 3.09 3.74
N THR A 806 24.59 2.82 3.98
CA THR A 806 23.76 2.14 2.98
C THR A 806 23.41 3.09 1.82
N GLN A 807 24.05 2.86 0.67
CA GLN A 807 23.74 3.54 -0.60
C GLN A 807 22.83 2.69 -1.50
N ILE A 808 22.73 1.39 -1.21
CA ILE A 808 21.89 0.43 -1.95
C ILE A 808 20.49 0.49 -1.37
N ILE A 809 19.52 0.73 -2.24
CA ILE A 809 18.20 1.19 -1.84
C ILE A 809 17.39 0.07 -1.23
N GLU A 810 17.50 -1.13 -1.79
CA GLU A 810 16.88 -2.32 -1.20
C GLU A 810 17.43 -2.59 0.20
N LYS A 811 18.72 -2.33 0.45
CA LYS A 811 19.32 -2.51 1.78
C LYS A 811 18.80 -1.45 2.74
N GLU A 812 18.65 -0.22 2.27
CA GLU A 812 18.10 0.88 3.07
C GLU A 812 16.68 0.56 3.50
N GLU A 813 15.83 0.15 2.54
CA GLU A 813 14.46 -0.29 2.80
C GLU A 813 14.42 -1.48 3.77
N ALA A 814 15.32 -2.45 3.62
CA ALA A 814 15.43 -3.58 4.54
C ALA A 814 15.81 -3.14 5.96
N TRP A 815 16.73 -2.19 6.11
CA TRP A 815 17.13 -1.66 7.42
C TRP A 815 16.03 -0.82 8.07
N VAL A 816 15.36 0.03 7.30
CA VAL A 816 14.19 0.80 7.74
C VAL A 816 13.10 -0.14 8.24
N LYS A 817 12.86 -1.21 7.48
CA LYS A 817 11.94 -2.26 7.86
C LYS A 817 12.37 -2.98 9.15
N MET A 818 13.66 -3.29 9.28
CA MET A 818 14.22 -3.89 10.48
C MET A 818 14.00 -3.01 11.70
N LEU A 819 14.29 -1.72 11.63
CA LEU A 819 14.06 -0.79 12.73
C LEU A 819 12.58 -0.73 13.14
N ARG A 820 11.65 -0.75 12.18
CA ARG A 820 10.21 -0.71 12.47
C ARG A 820 9.68 -1.98 13.13
N GLU A 821 10.16 -3.14 12.69
CA GLU A 821 9.57 -4.43 13.04
C GLU A 821 10.33 -5.17 14.16
N ILE A 822 11.56 -4.76 14.47
CA ILE A 822 12.36 -5.41 15.52
C ILE A 822 11.68 -5.35 16.88
N GLN A 823 11.71 -6.47 17.58
CA GLN A 823 11.22 -6.55 18.94
C GLN A 823 12.17 -5.81 19.89
N MET A 824 11.58 -5.00 20.77
CA MET A 824 12.31 -4.28 21.81
C MET A 824 11.82 -4.81 23.16
N PRO A 825 12.50 -5.80 23.76
CA PRO A 825 12.14 -6.28 25.10
C PRO A 825 12.15 -5.15 26.12
N VAL A 826 11.24 -5.19 27.10
CA VAL A 826 11.06 -4.12 28.10
C VAL A 826 12.34 -3.84 28.89
N ASP A 827 13.10 -4.90 29.21
CA ASP A 827 14.41 -4.83 29.87
C ASP A 827 15.48 -4.14 29.03
N LYS A 828 15.31 -4.06 27.71
CA LYS A 828 16.23 -3.41 26.76
C LYS A 828 15.72 -2.06 26.23
N HIS A 829 14.55 -1.59 26.67
CA HIS A 829 13.93 -0.35 26.15
C HIS A 829 14.84 0.87 26.26
N GLU A 830 15.50 1.09 27.41
CA GLU A 830 16.40 2.24 27.60
C GLU A 830 17.56 2.21 26.59
N THR A 831 18.11 1.04 26.34
CA THR A 831 19.22 0.86 25.40
C THR A 831 18.80 1.14 23.96
N TRP A 832 17.62 0.64 23.56
CA TRP A 832 17.02 0.96 22.26
C TRP A 832 16.71 2.44 22.13
N HIS A 833 16.13 3.05 23.16
CA HIS A 833 15.82 4.47 23.21
C HIS A 833 17.07 5.32 22.96
N ASN A 834 18.18 5.02 23.66
CA ASN A 834 19.46 5.71 23.47
C ASN A 834 20.02 5.56 22.03
N LEU A 835 19.91 4.37 21.42
CA LEU A 835 20.29 4.18 20.01
C LEU A 835 19.47 5.09 19.09
N LEU A 836 18.15 5.14 19.29
CA LEU A 836 17.25 5.95 18.47
C LEU A 836 17.56 7.44 18.61
N GLU A 837 17.90 7.91 19.82
CA GLU A 837 18.41 9.28 20.02
C GLU A 837 19.71 9.54 19.26
N GLU A 838 20.66 8.60 19.27
CA GLU A 838 21.91 8.72 18.53
C GLU A 838 21.69 8.87 17.01
N ILE A 839 20.65 8.22 16.48
CA ILE A 839 20.22 8.34 15.09
C ILE A 839 19.62 9.74 14.85
N LEU A 840 18.61 10.13 15.65
CA LEU A 840 17.88 11.39 15.50
C LEU A 840 18.75 12.64 15.76
N LYS A 841 19.83 12.52 16.53
CA LYS A 841 20.80 13.61 16.80
C LYS A 841 21.64 14.00 15.58
N LYS A 842 21.81 13.09 14.62
CA LYS A 842 22.69 13.29 13.46
C LYS A 842 21.92 13.08 12.16
N PRO A 843 20.86 13.86 11.89
CA PRO A 843 20.01 13.63 10.72
C PRO A 843 20.78 13.65 9.40
N TRP A 844 21.87 14.42 9.30
CA TRP A 844 22.74 14.47 8.11
C TRP A 844 23.46 13.15 7.78
N ASN A 845 23.54 12.21 8.73
CA ASN A 845 24.20 10.92 8.54
C ASN A 845 23.26 9.81 8.03
N TYR A 846 21.95 10.04 8.06
CA TYR A 846 20.94 9.01 7.76
C TYR A 846 19.99 9.50 6.68
N SER A 847 19.29 8.58 6.03
CA SER A 847 18.23 8.93 5.10
C SER A 847 16.94 9.34 5.81
N ASN A 848 16.02 9.97 5.08
CA ASN A 848 14.70 10.32 5.62
C ASN A 848 13.94 9.07 6.11
N LEU A 849 14.01 7.96 5.37
CA LEU A 849 13.32 6.72 5.73
C LEU A 849 13.82 6.15 7.06
N VAL A 850 15.14 6.17 7.30
CA VAL A 850 15.74 5.72 8.56
C VAL A 850 15.33 6.63 9.71
N LEU A 851 15.36 7.95 9.51
CA LEU A 851 14.95 8.91 10.54
C LEU A 851 13.46 8.78 10.88
N SER A 852 12.62 8.55 9.87
CA SER A 852 11.18 8.31 10.03
C SER A 852 10.89 7.06 10.85
N ALA A 853 11.54 5.93 10.52
CA ALA A 853 11.44 4.69 11.29
C ALA A 853 11.99 4.85 12.72
N ALA A 854 13.10 5.58 12.89
CA ALA A 854 13.66 5.84 14.21
C ALA A 854 12.71 6.69 15.06
N MET A 855 12.05 7.70 14.49
CA MET A 855 11.07 8.54 15.18
C MET A 855 9.83 7.75 15.62
N GLU A 856 9.32 6.88 14.75
CA GLU A 856 8.19 5.97 15.05
C GLU A 856 8.51 5.10 16.28
N ARG A 857 9.67 4.43 16.27
CA ARG A 857 10.11 3.60 17.41
C ARG A 857 10.42 4.43 18.65
N TYR A 858 10.97 5.63 18.49
CA TYR A 858 11.30 6.52 19.61
C TYR A 858 10.02 6.87 20.37
N GLN A 859 8.98 7.30 19.65
CA GLN A 859 7.66 7.60 20.21
C GLN A 859 7.04 6.39 20.94
N GLU A 860 7.14 5.18 20.37
CA GLU A 860 6.65 3.96 21.02
C GLU A 860 7.39 3.68 22.34
N THR A 861 8.73 3.79 22.34
CA THR A 861 9.53 3.56 23.55
C THR A 861 9.29 4.61 24.63
N SER A 862 9.10 5.88 24.26
CA SER A 862 8.79 6.96 25.21
C SER A 862 7.43 6.75 25.89
N ASN A 863 6.39 6.41 25.12
CA ASN A 863 5.05 6.18 25.67
C ASN A 863 5.01 5.02 26.67
N ASN A 864 5.83 3.99 26.45
CA ASN A 864 5.94 2.86 27.36
C ASN A 864 6.71 3.19 28.65
N ALA A 865 7.68 4.12 28.57
CA ALA A 865 8.43 4.57 29.74
C ALA A 865 7.55 5.40 30.69
N ASP A 866 6.63 6.20 30.16
CA ASP A 866 5.71 7.01 30.98
C ASP A 866 4.57 6.20 31.62
N ALA A 867 4.32 4.98 31.11
CA ALA A 867 3.30 4.07 31.64
C ALA A 867 3.81 3.17 32.79
N LEU A 868 5.13 3.08 32.97
CA LEU A 868 5.82 2.33 34.03
C LEU A 868 6.18 3.24 35.20
#